data_AF-A0A7C3BMS7-F1
#
_entry.id   AF-A0A7C3BMS7-F1
#
_cell.length_a   1.000
_cell.length_b   1.000
_cell.length_c   1.000
_cell.angle_alpha   90.00
_cell.angle_beta   90.00
_cell.angle_gamma   90.00
#
_symmetry.space_group_name_H-M   'P 1'
#
loop_
_entity.id
_entity.type
_entity.pdbx_description
1 polymer ?
#
loop_
_entity_poly.entity_id
_entity_poly.type
_entity_poly.pdbx_seq_one_letter_code
_entity_poly.pdbx_strand_id
1 'polypeptide(L)'
;MTVETSQVETPSLPEGSVPVPEDLKQNVFISSLDAIYNWGRMYSTWPMMFGLACCAIEFIAMAASRFDIDRFGWGLTRSSPRQADLMFVSGTVTKKMAPNIVRLFNQIGEPKYVISVGACANGGGPFKEGYNVVSGIDKYMPVDVYIPGCPPTPSALLQGVVALQEKIKKQSIRTVPWYQKDQRNDSIPVPQLGPDIFDPRDIPLIEKEREERKALKDAPPAEEVVAEAPKKPSRRAPKPPKVPAWDITPTEGAQALADQINQTLDVAAVTPEKDALVVDPSHLIAVAQYIRDDLGYNYLSNVTGVDYLGRKGPRFEVVYHAYSIDKGGGPITFKARPADDDNPKLPSLVSLWNSANLQEREVYDLYGIRFEGHPNLKRILMWEGFHGHPMRKDFKEAYYEGAIKPFSNRWPNGHHQRIDFKNPYNKNVTYPDDFNPETWKPEGEHLDALEVHQVENIAGMKTDRIKVNFGPQHPSTHGVFRMVLTLEGETIVDLEPVLGYLHRNHEKIGERNGWLMNMPYTDRLDYLTSMVNNHAYALLVEKMANIQVPDRAEYIRVIMSELTRVFSHLVLIGFYTNDLGCSFTPLLYALEARERILDLFEAASGARMMVNYMRFGGVAYDVDDEWLKLARFHVQDTLPRTLDDLETLLSENEIVLTRSKNVGALSAERLIANGVTGPMLRAAGVKYDVRKVEPYSVYDRFDFEVPTLQNSDIFDRYMMRVLEIRQSLRILEQALDQIEAGSIMGGKGAYSLRVPAGEAYSRIESPKGELGFYAVSNGSGNPWRYRVRSPSFVNLTALSEMSVGQKVADAVIILGAIDIVLGEVDR
;
A
#
# COMPACT_ATOMS: atom_id res chain seq x y z
N MET A 1 44.01 16.24 18.42
CA MET A 1 43.75 17.69 18.29
C MET A 1 43.23 18.17 19.63
N THR A 2 44.00 19.03 20.28
CA THR A 2 43.60 19.82 21.45
C THR A 2 42.32 20.57 21.12
N VAL A 3 41.24 20.28 21.84
CA VAL A 3 39.97 21.01 21.73
C VAL A 3 40.20 22.34 22.42
N GLU A 4 40.41 23.40 21.64
CA GLU A 4 40.29 24.77 22.13
C GLU A 4 38.88 24.94 22.67
N THR A 5 38.78 25.16 23.99
CA THR A 5 37.56 25.61 24.65
C THR A 5 37.26 27.02 24.14
N SER A 6 36.52 27.07 23.02
CA SER A 6 35.83 28.28 22.59
C SER A 6 35.04 28.83 23.78
N GLN A 7 35.24 30.11 24.06
CA GLN A 7 34.53 30.84 25.10
C GLN A 7 33.02 30.67 24.87
N VAL A 8 32.38 29.89 25.74
CA VAL A 8 30.93 29.85 25.82
C VAL A 8 30.51 31.23 26.33
N GLU A 9 30.02 32.08 25.44
CA GLU A 9 29.32 33.30 25.84
C GLU A 9 28.21 32.88 26.80
N THR A 10 28.34 33.30 28.06
CA THR A 10 27.31 33.11 29.07
C THR A 10 26.12 33.98 28.65
N PRO A 11 24.93 33.40 28.40
CA PRO A 11 23.77 34.21 28.01
C PRO A 11 23.46 35.20 29.13
N SER A 12 23.25 36.47 28.76
CA SER A 12 22.84 37.52 29.70
C SER A 12 21.60 37.06 30.47
N LEU A 13 21.69 37.09 31.80
CA LEU A 13 20.60 36.68 32.67
C LEU A 13 19.37 37.59 32.46
N PRO A 14 18.15 37.03 32.38
CA PRO A 14 16.94 37.82 32.23
C PRO A 14 16.69 38.74 33.45
N GLU A 15 16.03 39.88 33.23
CA GLU A 15 15.66 40.82 34.30
C GLU A 15 14.95 40.10 35.46
N GLY A 16 15.54 40.21 36.67
CA GLY A 16 15.03 39.57 37.89
C GLY A 16 15.82 38.34 38.38
N SER A 17 16.95 37.99 37.76
CA SER A 17 17.83 36.92 38.25
C SER A 17 18.55 37.29 39.56
N VAL A 18 18.62 36.35 40.51
CA VAL A 18 19.43 36.48 41.73
C VAL A 18 20.92 36.44 41.34
N PRO A 19 21.74 37.44 41.72
CA PRO A 19 23.16 37.45 41.40
C PRO A 19 23.89 36.32 42.13
N VAL A 20 24.71 35.57 41.40
CA VAL A 20 25.51 34.48 41.97
C VAL A 20 26.86 35.02 42.46
N PRO A 21 27.25 34.73 43.72
CA PRO A 21 28.54 35.13 44.27
C PRO A 21 29.75 34.69 43.42
N GLU A 22 30.75 35.55 43.31
CA GLU A 22 31.90 35.41 42.40
C GLU A 22 32.76 34.17 42.66
N ASP A 23 32.80 33.74 43.92
CA ASP A 23 33.46 32.54 44.45
C ASP A 23 32.78 31.23 44.02
N LEU A 24 31.49 31.28 43.69
CA LEU A 24 30.72 30.13 43.20
C LEU A 24 30.72 30.01 41.67
N LYS A 25 31.09 31.07 40.94
CA LYS A 25 31.04 31.08 39.45
C LYS A 25 31.93 30.05 38.77
N GLN A 26 33.00 29.60 39.41
CA GLN A 26 33.89 28.56 38.88
C GLN A 26 33.39 27.12 39.13
N ASN A 27 32.43 26.94 40.04
CA ASN A 27 31.94 25.63 40.49
C ASN A 27 30.41 25.44 40.33
N VAL A 28 29.68 26.47 39.90
CA VAL A 28 28.22 26.48 39.78
C VAL A 28 27.82 26.86 38.37
N PHE A 29 27.14 25.94 37.67
CA PHE A 29 26.46 26.23 36.41
C PHE A 29 25.16 26.97 36.67
N ILE A 30 25.03 28.19 36.16
CA ILE A 30 23.82 29.01 36.26
C ILE A 30 23.11 28.95 34.91
N SER A 31 21.86 28.50 34.92
CA SER A 31 21.03 28.40 33.72
C SER A 31 19.59 28.78 34.06
N SER A 32 18.78 29.13 33.05
CA SER A 32 17.35 29.35 33.30
C SER A 32 16.64 28.02 33.55
N LEU A 33 15.59 28.02 34.39
CA LEU A 33 14.74 26.85 34.59
C LEU A 33 14.21 26.32 33.25
N ASP A 34 13.85 27.23 32.34
CA ASP A 34 13.40 26.89 30.99
C ASP A 34 14.46 26.14 30.19
N ALA A 35 15.73 26.54 30.27
CA ALA A 35 16.82 25.89 29.55
C ALA A 35 17.08 24.47 30.07
N ILE A 36 17.11 24.25 31.39
CA ILE A 36 17.29 22.90 31.98
C ILE A 36 16.07 22.02 31.66
N TYR A 37 14.87 22.56 31.82
CA TYR A 37 13.62 21.85 31.54
C TYR A 37 13.52 21.44 30.07
N ASN A 38 13.78 22.35 29.13
CA ASN A 38 13.72 22.05 27.71
C ASN A 38 14.86 21.14 27.24
N TRP A 39 16.05 21.25 27.84
CA TRP A 39 17.16 20.33 27.56
C TRP A 39 16.78 18.88 27.87
N GLY A 40 16.14 18.62 29.02
CA GLY A 40 15.64 17.27 29.34
C GLY A 40 14.59 16.79 28.34
N ARG A 41 13.68 17.67 27.91
CA ARG A 41 12.57 17.32 27.01
C ARG A 41 13.01 17.04 25.58
N MET A 42 13.91 17.86 25.03
CA MET A 42 14.33 17.72 23.63
C MET A 42 15.07 16.39 23.37
N TYR A 43 15.66 15.77 24.39
CA TYR A 43 16.33 14.46 24.31
C TYR A 43 15.52 13.32 24.94
N SER A 44 14.23 13.52 25.24
CA SER A 44 13.40 12.50 25.90
C SER A 44 12.00 12.39 25.28
N THR A 45 11.87 12.63 23.97
CA THR A 45 10.60 12.40 23.27
C THR A 45 10.47 10.96 22.82
N TRP A 46 9.32 10.34 23.07
CA TRP A 46 9.00 8.94 22.79
C TRP A 46 8.01 8.88 21.62
N PRO A 47 8.50 8.68 20.38
CA PRO A 47 7.66 8.68 19.20
C PRO A 47 6.72 7.47 19.15
N MET A 48 5.42 7.74 18.99
CA MET A 48 4.44 6.80 18.49
C MET A 48 4.37 6.88 16.98
N MET A 49 4.83 5.80 16.35
CA MET A 49 4.82 5.68 14.90
C MET A 49 3.42 5.30 14.41
N PHE A 50 2.81 6.17 13.61
CA PHE A 50 1.65 5.85 12.79
C PHE A 50 2.13 5.67 11.34
N GLY A 51 2.76 4.52 11.10
CA GLY A 51 3.37 4.16 9.83
C GLY A 51 2.36 3.64 8.83
N LEU A 52 2.17 4.35 7.71
CA LEU A 52 1.13 4.05 6.73
C LEU A 52 1.65 3.48 5.41
N ALA A 53 2.91 3.76 5.04
CA ALA A 53 3.45 3.38 3.72
C ALA A 53 4.99 3.51 3.69
N CYS A 54 5.57 3.79 2.51
CA CYS A 54 7.01 3.96 2.28
C CYS A 54 7.75 4.94 3.21
N CYS A 55 7.08 5.93 3.79
CA CYS A 55 7.72 6.83 4.76
C CYS A 55 8.01 6.14 6.10
N ALA A 56 7.26 5.08 6.41
CA ALA A 56 7.42 4.28 7.62
C ALA A 56 8.74 3.51 7.61
N ILE A 57 9.07 2.85 6.50
CA ILE A 57 10.31 2.06 6.40
C ILE A 57 11.56 2.93 6.47
N GLU A 58 11.52 4.16 5.93
CA GLU A 58 12.63 5.12 6.06
C GLU A 58 12.82 5.61 7.50
N PHE A 59 11.73 5.72 8.29
CA PHE A 59 11.83 6.00 9.72
C PHE A 59 12.49 4.84 10.48
N ILE A 60 12.18 3.59 10.12
CA ILE A 60 12.83 2.42 10.73
C ILE A 60 14.31 2.37 10.31
N ALA A 61 14.63 2.69 9.06
CA ALA A 61 16.01 2.78 8.58
C ALA A 61 16.81 3.87 9.32
N MET A 62 16.17 4.98 9.74
CA MET A 62 16.80 6.01 10.56
C MET A 62 17.27 5.48 11.93
N ALA A 63 16.66 4.42 12.46
CA ALA A 63 17.12 3.75 13.69
C ALA A 63 18.33 2.84 13.46
N ALA A 64 18.71 2.55 12.21
CA ALA A 64 19.89 1.74 11.92
C ALA A 64 21.20 2.49 12.14
N SER A 65 22.28 1.73 12.32
CA SER A 65 23.63 2.22 12.65
C SER A 65 24.16 3.29 11.70
N ARG A 66 23.73 3.30 10.43
CA ARG A 66 24.11 4.32 9.44
C ARG A 66 23.64 5.73 9.81
N PHE A 67 22.48 5.85 10.48
CA PHE A 67 21.83 7.13 10.75
C PHE A 67 21.75 7.47 12.25
N ASP A 68 21.72 6.44 13.12
CA ASP A 68 21.80 6.51 14.57
C ASP A 68 20.90 7.62 15.17
N ILE A 69 19.60 7.32 15.25
CA ILE A 69 18.62 8.22 15.86
C ILE A 69 18.77 8.30 17.40
N ASP A 70 19.43 7.32 18.03
CA ASP A 70 19.54 7.21 19.48
C ASP A 70 20.32 8.38 20.08
N ARG A 71 21.29 8.93 19.33
CA ARG A 71 22.02 10.15 19.73
C ARG A 71 21.13 11.38 19.93
N PHE A 72 19.90 11.37 19.40
CA PHE A 72 18.91 12.44 19.60
C PHE A 72 17.90 12.12 20.71
N GLY A 73 17.98 10.95 21.35
CA GLY A 73 17.07 10.52 22.41
C GLY A 73 15.75 9.93 21.91
N TRP A 74 15.68 9.55 20.62
CA TRP A 74 14.45 9.12 19.94
C TRP A 74 14.41 7.61 19.61
N GLY A 75 15.40 6.85 20.04
CA GLY A 75 15.46 5.39 19.83
C GLY A 75 14.29 4.61 20.42
N LEU A 76 13.69 5.15 21.47
CA LEU A 76 12.60 4.53 22.21
C LEU A 76 11.25 4.84 21.57
N THR A 77 10.97 4.17 20.45
CA THR A 77 9.63 4.17 19.85
C THR A 77 8.63 3.44 20.75
N ARG A 78 7.41 3.99 20.85
CA ARG A 78 6.33 3.47 21.70
C ARG A 78 5.05 3.36 20.90
N SER A 79 4.55 2.14 20.77
CA SER A 79 3.36 1.88 19.95
C SER A 79 2.04 2.15 20.68
N SER A 80 2.12 2.54 21.95
CA SER A 80 0.96 2.90 22.78
C SER A 80 0.90 4.42 22.96
N PRO A 81 -0.24 5.07 22.68
CA PRO A 81 -0.39 6.51 22.88
C PRO A 81 -0.21 6.92 24.35
N ARG A 82 -0.49 6.02 25.30
CA ARG A 82 -0.32 6.29 26.74
C ARG A 82 1.14 6.39 27.19
N GLN A 83 2.06 5.92 26.35
CA GLN A 83 3.50 5.94 26.60
C GLN A 83 4.23 6.85 25.62
N ALA A 84 3.52 7.64 24.81
CA ALA A 84 4.14 8.51 23.84
C ALA A 84 3.86 9.97 24.18
N ASP A 85 4.70 10.85 23.66
CA ASP A 85 4.57 12.31 23.73
C ASP A 85 4.77 12.96 22.34
N LEU A 86 4.96 12.13 21.31
CA LEU A 86 5.14 12.54 19.93
C LEU A 86 4.41 11.57 19.01
N MET A 87 3.53 12.08 18.16
CA MET A 87 2.89 11.31 17.09
C MET A 87 3.59 11.54 15.75
N PHE A 88 4.01 10.45 15.11
CA PHE A 88 4.66 10.48 13.81
C PHE A 88 3.71 9.95 12.75
N VAL A 89 3.09 10.85 11.97
CA VAL A 89 2.14 10.47 10.91
C VAL A 89 2.90 10.39 9.59
N SER A 90 3.15 9.16 9.11
CA SER A 90 4.04 8.93 7.97
C SER A 90 3.35 8.12 6.87
N GLY A 91 3.12 8.75 5.72
CA GLY A 91 2.47 8.12 4.57
C GLY A 91 1.04 8.60 4.34
N THR A 92 0.26 7.85 3.55
CA THR A 92 -1.02 8.34 3.03
C THR A 92 -2.13 8.20 4.04
N VAL A 93 -2.77 9.31 4.40
CA VAL A 93 -3.95 9.30 5.27
C VAL A 93 -5.22 9.20 4.42
N THR A 94 -6.06 8.20 4.69
CA THR A 94 -7.37 8.04 4.05
C THR A 94 -8.48 8.53 4.96
N LYS A 95 -9.64 8.75 4.34
CA LYS A 95 -10.91 9.06 5.01
C LYS A 95 -11.27 8.03 6.08
N LYS A 96 -11.13 6.73 5.77
CA LYS A 96 -11.40 5.62 6.69
C LYS A 96 -10.47 5.61 7.92
N MET A 97 -9.26 6.16 7.80
CA MET A 97 -8.28 6.20 8.89
C MET A 97 -8.39 7.42 9.80
N ALA A 98 -8.76 8.58 9.26
CA ALA A 98 -8.72 9.85 9.99
C ALA A 98 -9.33 9.80 11.41
N PRO A 99 -10.49 9.16 11.65
CA PRO A 99 -11.06 9.05 13.00
C PRO A 99 -10.13 8.36 14.00
N ASN A 100 -9.46 7.29 13.57
CA ASN A 100 -8.56 6.51 14.43
C ASN A 100 -7.29 7.32 14.77
N ILE A 101 -6.75 8.08 13.80
CA ILE A 101 -5.55 8.92 14.04
C ILE A 101 -5.86 9.99 15.08
N VAL A 102 -6.99 10.69 14.95
CA VAL A 102 -7.41 11.74 15.90
C VAL A 102 -7.72 11.14 17.27
N ARG A 103 -8.37 9.97 17.33
CA ARG A 103 -8.63 9.27 18.59
C ARG A 103 -7.34 8.90 19.32
N LEU A 104 -6.32 8.40 18.62
CA LEU A 104 -5.03 8.09 19.21
C LEU A 104 -4.32 9.35 19.69
N PHE A 105 -4.31 10.43 18.90
CA PHE A 105 -3.74 11.72 19.30
C PHE A 105 -4.38 12.26 20.60
N ASN A 106 -5.69 12.13 20.76
CA ASN A 106 -6.40 12.54 21.98
C ASN A 106 -6.02 11.71 23.22
N GLN A 107 -5.50 10.49 23.03
CA GLN A 107 -5.07 9.61 24.11
C GLN A 107 -3.61 9.84 24.53
N ILE A 108 -2.84 10.61 23.75
CA ILE A 108 -1.46 10.99 24.07
C ILE A 108 -1.44 12.00 25.22
N GLY A 109 -0.58 11.76 26.19
CA GLY A 109 -0.37 12.65 27.34
C GLY A 109 0.39 13.92 26.96
N GLU A 110 0.14 15.02 27.67
CA GLU A 110 0.91 16.25 27.49
C GLU A 110 2.31 16.16 28.17
N PRO A 111 3.36 16.81 27.62
CA PRO A 111 3.36 17.58 26.38
C PRO A 111 3.21 16.65 25.16
N LYS A 112 2.39 17.02 24.17
CA LYS A 112 2.25 16.22 22.93
C LYS A 112 2.61 16.99 21.67
N TYR A 113 3.28 16.31 20.74
CA TYR A 113 3.71 16.85 19.45
C TYR A 113 3.25 16.00 18.27
N VAL A 114 3.19 16.58 17.09
CA VAL A 114 2.90 15.89 15.83
C VAL A 114 3.92 16.25 14.76
N ILE A 115 4.52 15.22 14.17
CA ILE A 115 5.31 15.35 12.95
C ILE A 115 4.57 14.70 11.79
N SER A 116 4.34 15.49 10.74
CA SER A 116 3.76 15.02 9.48
C SER A 116 4.88 14.74 8.48
N VAL A 117 4.91 13.52 7.94
CA VAL A 117 6.03 13.02 7.14
C VAL A 117 5.61 12.56 5.76
N GLY A 118 6.29 13.13 4.78
CA GLY A 118 6.12 12.84 3.36
C GLY A 118 4.98 13.62 2.73
N ALA A 119 5.02 13.71 1.40
CA ALA A 119 4.05 14.44 0.60
C ALA A 119 2.61 13.96 0.84
N CYS A 120 2.43 12.67 1.16
CA CYS A 120 1.12 12.08 1.41
C CYS A 120 0.48 12.57 2.71
N ALA A 121 1.20 12.57 3.84
CA ALA A 121 0.68 13.08 5.11
C ALA A 121 0.52 14.61 5.08
N ASN A 122 1.46 15.30 4.43
CA ASN A 122 1.48 16.77 4.36
C ASN A 122 0.39 17.34 3.44
N GLY A 123 -0.02 16.61 2.40
CA GLY A 123 -0.83 17.20 1.32
C GLY A 123 -1.68 16.23 0.50
N GLY A 124 -1.73 14.94 0.85
CA GLY A 124 -2.33 13.87 0.03
C GLY A 124 -1.40 13.31 -1.06
N GLY A 125 -0.27 13.97 -1.31
CA GLY A 125 0.78 13.48 -2.22
C GLY A 125 0.29 13.27 -3.65
N PRO A 126 0.77 12.23 -4.36
CA PRO A 126 0.31 11.93 -5.72
C PRO A 126 -1.16 11.46 -5.77
N PHE A 127 -1.73 11.07 -4.64
CA PHE A 127 -3.13 10.62 -4.52
C PHE A 127 -4.08 11.73 -4.11
N LYS A 128 -3.57 12.97 -4.01
CA LYS A 128 -4.36 14.14 -3.64
C LYS A 128 -5.59 14.26 -4.53
N GLU A 129 -6.70 14.73 -3.94
CA GLU A 129 -7.99 14.96 -4.61
C GLU A 129 -8.72 13.69 -5.07
N GLY A 130 -8.20 12.51 -4.73
CA GLY A 130 -8.92 11.24 -4.82
C GLY A 130 -10.14 11.19 -3.90
N TYR A 131 -11.09 10.31 -4.23
CA TYR A 131 -12.34 10.20 -3.46
C TYR A 131 -12.13 9.68 -2.03
N ASN A 132 -11.01 9.00 -1.73
CA ASN A 132 -10.75 8.39 -0.42
C ASN A 132 -9.54 8.95 0.35
N VAL A 133 -8.70 9.79 -0.27
CA VAL A 133 -7.48 10.33 0.35
C VAL A 133 -7.70 11.73 0.92
N VAL A 134 -7.21 11.98 2.13
CA VAL A 134 -7.30 13.32 2.72
C VAL A 134 -6.20 14.22 2.17
N SER A 135 -6.46 15.53 2.05
CA SER A 135 -5.49 16.47 1.46
C SER A 135 -4.41 16.97 2.43
N GLY A 136 -4.23 16.33 3.57
CA GLY A 136 -3.33 16.74 4.65
C GLY A 136 -3.86 16.35 6.03
N ILE A 137 -3.00 15.86 6.91
CA ILE A 137 -3.38 15.50 8.29
C ILE A 137 -3.61 16.74 9.18
N ASP A 138 -3.00 17.86 8.80
CA ASP A 138 -3.16 19.17 9.45
C ASP A 138 -4.58 19.74 9.38
N LYS A 139 -5.45 19.12 8.58
CA LYS A 139 -6.89 19.40 8.58
C LYS A 139 -7.62 18.80 9.78
N TYR A 140 -7.04 17.81 10.46
CA TYR A 140 -7.69 17.04 11.53
C TYR A 140 -6.99 17.12 12.88
N MET A 141 -5.73 17.55 12.92
CA MET A 141 -4.97 17.74 14.14
C MET A 141 -3.84 18.76 13.92
N PRO A 142 -3.33 19.41 14.98
CA PRO A 142 -2.19 20.29 14.86
C PRO A 142 -0.97 19.51 14.36
N VAL A 143 -0.19 20.16 13.49
CA VAL A 143 1.13 19.68 13.06
C VAL A 143 2.19 20.67 13.53
N ASP A 144 3.24 20.15 14.16
CA ASP A 144 4.34 20.93 14.71
C ASP A 144 5.51 21.07 13.73
N VAL A 145 5.84 19.97 13.03
CA VAL A 145 6.90 19.92 12.03
C VAL A 145 6.42 19.17 10.80
N TYR A 146 6.74 19.69 9.63
CA TYR A 146 6.49 19.05 8.34
C TYR A 146 7.79 18.59 7.73
N ILE A 147 7.85 17.33 7.33
CA ILE A 147 9.00 16.76 6.61
C ILE A 147 8.59 16.47 5.17
N PRO A 148 9.07 17.22 4.17
CA PRO A 148 8.74 16.99 2.77
C PRO A 148 9.54 15.81 2.18
N GLY A 149 8.96 15.10 1.20
CA GLY A 149 9.63 14.00 0.49
C GLY A 149 8.67 12.91 0.01
N CYS A 150 9.09 12.02 -0.89
CA CYS A 150 8.25 10.91 -1.36
C CYS A 150 9.06 9.64 -1.74
N PRO A 151 9.49 8.83 -0.75
CA PRO A 151 9.57 9.18 0.67
C PRO A 151 10.73 10.16 0.96
N PRO A 152 10.71 10.89 2.08
CA PRO A 152 11.88 11.61 2.56
C PRO A 152 13.01 10.62 2.89
N THR A 153 14.27 11.03 2.68
CA THR A 153 15.44 10.24 3.07
C THR A 153 15.61 10.21 4.58
N PRO A 154 16.38 9.26 5.16
CA PRO A 154 16.55 9.18 6.61
C PRO A 154 17.25 10.44 7.15
N SER A 155 18.17 11.03 6.36
CA SER A 155 18.78 12.33 6.67
C SER A 155 17.77 13.47 6.76
N ALA A 156 16.76 13.50 5.87
CA ALA A 156 15.68 14.49 5.95
C ALA A 156 14.77 14.27 7.17
N LEU A 157 14.59 13.01 7.59
CA LEU A 157 13.90 12.69 8.84
C LEU A 157 14.65 13.23 10.06
N LEU A 158 15.97 13.03 10.11
CA LEU A 158 16.83 13.58 11.17
C LEU A 158 16.79 15.11 11.24
N GLN A 159 16.70 15.80 10.10
CA GLN A 159 16.49 17.26 10.10
C GLN A 159 15.15 17.65 10.74
N GLY A 160 14.10 16.85 10.54
CA GLY A 160 12.82 17.04 11.21
C GLY A 160 12.89 16.85 12.73
N VAL A 161 13.72 15.89 13.20
CA VAL A 161 14.04 15.70 14.62
C VAL A 161 14.66 16.97 15.19
N VAL A 162 15.71 17.47 14.55
CA VAL A 162 16.40 18.71 14.97
C VAL A 162 15.45 19.91 14.97
N ALA A 163 14.57 20.02 13.98
CA ALA A 163 13.57 21.08 13.92
C ALA A 163 12.59 21.04 15.12
N LEU A 164 12.16 19.85 15.56
CA LEU A 164 11.33 19.72 16.75
C LEU A 164 12.12 20.07 18.02
N GLN A 165 13.37 19.62 18.12
CA GLN A 165 14.25 19.96 19.24
C GLN A 165 14.46 21.48 19.37
N GLU A 166 14.69 22.18 18.25
CA GLU A 166 14.79 23.65 18.23
C GLU A 166 13.48 24.35 18.60
N LYS A 167 12.32 23.74 18.27
CA LYS A 167 11.02 24.23 18.74
C LYS A 167 10.88 24.08 20.25
N ILE A 168 11.22 22.93 20.81
CA ILE A 168 11.17 22.65 22.26
C ILE A 168 12.07 23.63 23.02
N LYS A 169 13.29 23.85 22.54
CA LYS A 169 14.29 24.75 23.14
C LYS A 169 13.79 26.18 23.35
N LYS A 170 12.88 26.65 22.47
CA LYS A 170 12.31 28.01 22.50
C LYS A 170 11.07 28.16 23.37
N GLN A 171 10.57 27.09 23.99
CA GLN A 171 9.37 27.14 24.84
C GLN A 171 9.70 27.68 26.24
N SER A 172 8.74 28.30 26.92
CA SER A 172 8.87 28.64 28.34
C SER A 172 7.86 27.86 29.17
N ILE A 173 8.27 27.35 30.33
CA ILE A 173 7.40 26.61 31.25
C ILE A 173 6.19 27.42 31.70
N ARG A 174 6.30 28.76 31.65
CA ARG A 174 5.21 29.69 32.02
C ARG A 174 4.14 29.84 30.96
N THR A 175 4.47 29.59 29.69
CA THR A 175 3.59 29.86 28.54
C THR A 175 3.04 28.60 27.88
N VAL A 176 3.51 27.42 28.28
CA VAL A 176 3.11 26.17 27.64
C VAL A 176 1.71 25.72 28.08
N PRO A 177 0.89 25.17 27.16
CA PRO A 177 -0.51 24.82 27.43
C PRO A 177 -0.73 23.83 28.58
N TRP A 178 0.22 22.92 28.83
CA TRP A 178 0.06 21.89 29.88
C TRP A 178 0.40 22.37 31.30
N TYR A 179 1.04 23.54 31.46
CA TYR A 179 1.18 24.21 32.77
C TYR A 179 0.10 25.26 33.01
N GLN A 180 -0.53 25.77 31.95
CA GLN A 180 -1.69 26.63 32.05
C GLN A 180 -2.97 25.78 32.11
N LYS A 181 -3.44 25.50 33.34
CA LYS A 181 -4.61 24.63 33.57
C LYS A 181 -5.87 25.04 32.79
N ASP A 182 -5.98 26.34 32.49
CA ASP A 182 -7.12 26.95 31.79
C ASP A 182 -7.00 26.84 30.25
N GLN A 183 -5.84 26.44 29.74
CA GLN A 183 -5.54 26.21 28.31
C GLN A 183 -5.29 24.72 28.01
N ARG A 184 -5.57 23.83 28.96
CA ARG A 184 -5.34 22.39 28.81
C ARG A 184 -6.18 21.91 27.62
N ASN A 185 -5.51 21.49 26.54
CA ASN A 185 -6.13 21.09 25.27
C ASN A 185 -7.41 20.26 25.50
N ASP A 186 -8.56 20.85 25.18
CA ASP A 186 -9.79 20.10 25.00
C ASP A 186 -9.56 19.04 23.92
N SER A 187 -10.01 17.81 24.16
CA SER A 187 -9.90 16.73 23.19
C SER A 187 -10.45 17.18 21.84
N ILE A 188 -9.69 17.02 20.76
CA ILE A 188 -10.14 17.40 19.41
C ILE A 188 -11.32 16.48 19.06
N PRO A 189 -12.48 17.01 18.65
CA PRO A 189 -13.58 16.20 18.14
C PRO A 189 -13.11 15.17 17.10
N VAL A 190 -13.39 13.89 17.40
CA VAL A 190 -13.07 12.80 16.49
C VAL A 190 -13.99 12.90 15.27
N PRO A 191 -13.45 12.99 14.03
CA PRO A 191 -14.27 13.09 12.84
C PRO A 191 -15.14 11.84 12.71
N GLN A 192 -16.43 12.03 12.42
CA GLN A 192 -17.34 10.93 12.15
C GLN A 192 -17.36 10.63 10.64
N LEU A 193 -17.38 9.34 10.30
CA LEU A 193 -17.56 8.91 8.92
C LEU A 193 -19.01 9.15 8.50
N GLY A 194 -19.19 9.99 7.49
CA GLY A 194 -20.48 10.34 6.89
C GLY A 194 -20.29 10.66 5.40
N PRO A 195 -21.39 10.86 4.64
CA PRO A 195 -21.33 11.12 3.20
C PRO A 195 -20.43 12.32 2.84
N ASP A 196 -20.28 13.27 3.76
CA ASP A 196 -19.16 14.21 3.82
C ASP A 196 -18.59 14.19 5.25
N ILE A 197 -17.29 13.94 5.38
CA ILE A 197 -16.60 13.93 6.67
C ILE A 197 -16.69 15.33 7.29
N PHE A 198 -17.19 15.39 8.52
CA PHE A 198 -17.18 16.58 9.37
C PHE A 198 -15.81 17.27 9.28
N ASP A 199 -15.80 18.55 8.91
CA ASP A 199 -14.57 19.30 8.79
C ASP A 199 -14.13 19.80 10.17
N PRO A 200 -12.99 19.34 10.71
CA PRO A 200 -12.52 19.77 12.03
C PRO A 200 -12.18 21.27 12.10
N ARG A 201 -12.13 21.97 10.96
CA ARG A 201 -11.95 23.43 10.89
C ARG A 201 -13.17 24.21 11.42
N ASP A 202 -14.30 23.55 11.65
CA ASP A 202 -15.49 24.13 12.28
C ASP A 202 -15.45 23.97 13.82
N ILE A 203 -14.33 23.49 14.36
CA ILE A 203 -14.08 23.34 15.80
C ILE A 203 -13.44 24.64 16.31
N PRO A 204 -14.04 25.32 17.31
CA PRO A 204 -13.58 26.64 17.79
C PRO A 204 -12.11 26.69 18.22
N LEU A 205 -11.57 25.57 18.73
CA LEU A 205 -10.17 25.46 19.16
C LEU A 205 -9.18 25.52 17.98
N ILE A 206 -9.50 24.84 16.88
CA ILE A 206 -8.67 24.78 15.67
C ILE A 206 -8.77 26.09 14.88
N GLU A 207 -9.93 26.72 14.90
CA GLU A 207 -10.13 28.06 14.33
C GLU A 207 -9.23 29.08 15.06
N LYS A 208 -9.20 29.05 16.39
CA LYS A 208 -8.37 29.93 17.22
C LYS A 208 -6.86 29.74 16.98
N GLU A 209 -6.33 28.51 17.01
CA GLU A 209 -4.90 28.25 16.71
C GLU A 209 -4.51 28.69 15.28
N ARG A 210 -5.44 28.53 14.33
CA ARG A 210 -5.23 28.95 12.94
C ARG A 210 -5.22 30.46 12.80
N GLU A 211 -6.11 31.16 13.51
CA GLU A 211 -6.13 32.62 13.57
C GLU A 211 -4.86 33.18 14.21
N GLU A 212 -4.37 32.56 15.29
CA GLU A 212 -3.10 32.91 15.93
C GLU A 212 -1.91 32.69 14.99
N ARG A 213 -1.84 31.55 14.28
CA ARG A 213 -0.81 31.28 13.25
C ARG A 213 -0.91 32.21 12.05
N LYS A 214 -2.12 32.66 11.69
CA LYS A 214 -2.36 33.58 10.59
C LYS A 214 -1.95 35.01 10.97
N ALA A 215 -2.24 35.44 12.20
CA ALA A 215 -1.79 36.71 12.75
C ALA A 215 -0.25 36.81 12.81
N LEU A 216 0.44 35.70 13.07
CA LEU A 216 1.91 35.58 12.99
C LEU A 216 2.47 35.65 11.56
N LYS A 217 1.64 35.41 10.53
CA LYS A 217 2.04 35.32 9.13
C LYS A 217 1.66 36.57 8.32
N ASP A 218 0.62 37.28 8.75
CA ASP A 218 0.09 38.51 8.12
C ASP A 218 0.83 39.79 8.60
N ALA A 219 2.02 39.66 9.21
CA ALA A 219 2.90 40.80 9.43
C ALA A 219 3.31 41.40 8.07
N PRO A 220 3.06 42.69 7.80
CA PRO A 220 2.97 43.20 6.43
C PRO A 220 4.35 43.36 5.76
N PRO A 221 4.54 42.87 4.53
CA PRO A 221 5.54 43.38 3.60
C PRO A 221 5.00 44.60 2.82
N ALA A 222 5.91 45.45 2.36
CA ALA A 222 5.65 46.73 1.71
C ALA A 222 4.86 46.63 0.39
N GLU A 223 4.15 47.72 0.09
CA GLU A 223 3.16 47.92 -0.98
C GLU A 223 3.69 47.63 -2.40
N GLU A 224 2.89 46.94 -3.23
CA GLU A 224 3.05 46.93 -4.69
C GLU A 224 1.71 46.96 -5.45
N VAL A 225 1.74 47.69 -6.56
CA VAL A 225 0.62 48.15 -7.40
C VAL A 225 0.08 47.01 -8.29
N VAL A 226 -1.23 46.78 -8.28
CA VAL A 226 -1.88 45.70 -9.06
C VAL A 226 -2.28 46.18 -10.46
N ALA A 227 -1.69 45.57 -11.50
CA ALA A 227 -2.13 45.69 -12.88
C ALA A 227 -3.16 44.59 -13.26
N GLU A 228 -4.13 44.93 -14.12
CA GLU A 228 -5.24 44.06 -14.55
C GLU A 228 -4.78 42.80 -15.31
N ALA A 229 -5.33 41.64 -14.91
CA ALA A 229 -5.00 40.33 -15.50
C ALA A 229 -5.82 40.03 -16.77
N PRO A 230 -5.23 39.35 -17.79
CA PRO A 230 -5.90 39.06 -19.05
C PRO A 230 -6.89 37.88 -18.93
N LYS A 231 -7.99 37.95 -19.69
CA LYS A 231 -9.08 36.96 -19.72
C LYS A 231 -8.60 35.61 -20.32
N LYS A 232 -8.76 34.52 -19.54
CA LYS A 232 -8.44 33.14 -19.98
C LYS A 232 -9.46 32.61 -21.02
N PRO A 233 -9.02 31.86 -22.04
CA PRO A 233 -9.91 31.26 -23.05
C PRO A 233 -10.72 30.09 -22.47
N SER A 234 -11.97 29.96 -22.90
CA SER A 234 -12.89 28.91 -22.45
C SER A 234 -12.44 27.51 -22.89
N ARG A 235 -12.18 26.60 -21.95
CA ARG A 235 -11.95 25.17 -22.25
C ARG A 235 -13.29 24.53 -22.68
N ARG A 236 -13.34 24.00 -23.90
CA ARG A 236 -14.43 23.11 -24.37
C ARG A 236 -14.59 21.93 -23.40
N ALA A 237 -15.82 21.56 -23.09
CA ALA A 237 -16.13 20.36 -22.31
C ALA A 237 -15.51 19.12 -23.00
N PRO A 238 -14.90 18.18 -22.26
CA PRO A 238 -14.36 16.95 -22.83
C PRO A 238 -15.51 16.16 -23.48
N LYS A 239 -15.28 15.65 -24.69
CA LYS A 239 -16.24 14.75 -25.37
C LYS A 239 -16.35 13.46 -24.56
N PRO A 240 -17.56 12.85 -24.46
CA PRO A 240 -17.70 11.56 -23.80
C PRO A 240 -16.77 10.53 -24.48
N PRO A 241 -16.06 9.71 -23.69
CA PRO A 241 -15.11 8.77 -24.24
C PRO A 241 -15.87 7.72 -25.05
N LYS A 242 -15.37 7.42 -26.26
CA LYS A 242 -15.99 6.41 -27.11
C LYS A 242 -15.77 5.03 -26.49
N VAL A 243 -16.86 4.25 -26.43
CA VAL A 243 -16.80 2.83 -26.06
C VAL A 243 -15.72 2.16 -26.91
N PRO A 244 -14.81 1.40 -26.30
CA PRO A 244 -13.80 0.68 -27.04
C PRO A 244 -14.45 -0.21 -28.11
N ALA A 245 -13.95 -0.12 -29.33
CA ALA A 245 -14.33 -0.98 -30.43
C ALA A 245 -13.04 -1.53 -31.04
N TRP A 246 -12.88 -2.84 -31.03
CA TRP A 246 -11.77 -3.57 -31.63
C TRP A 246 -12.31 -4.84 -32.28
N ASP A 247 -11.45 -5.50 -33.05
CA ASP A 247 -11.80 -6.75 -33.70
C ASP A 247 -12.00 -7.86 -32.66
N ILE A 248 -13.24 -8.32 -32.51
CA ILE A 248 -13.65 -9.38 -31.60
C ILE A 248 -13.77 -10.73 -32.31
N THR A 249 -13.32 -10.83 -33.57
CA THR A 249 -13.37 -12.08 -34.34
C THR A 249 -12.70 -13.21 -33.54
N PRO A 250 -13.43 -14.31 -33.25
CA PRO A 250 -12.89 -15.44 -32.51
C PRO A 250 -11.62 -15.99 -33.14
N THR A 251 -10.66 -16.32 -32.29
CA THR A 251 -9.53 -17.18 -32.69
C THR A 251 -10.01 -18.62 -32.86
N GLU A 252 -9.35 -19.40 -33.72
CA GLU A 252 -9.69 -20.81 -33.94
C GLU A 252 -9.69 -21.62 -32.63
N GLY A 253 -8.75 -21.32 -31.73
CA GLY A 253 -8.68 -21.96 -30.41
C GLY A 253 -9.86 -21.61 -29.51
N ALA A 254 -10.27 -20.34 -29.46
CA ALA A 254 -11.45 -19.94 -28.68
C ALA A 254 -12.74 -20.53 -29.24
N GLN A 255 -12.87 -20.61 -30.57
CA GLN A 255 -14.01 -21.26 -31.23
C GLN A 255 -14.08 -22.75 -30.90
N ALA A 256 -12.97 -23.48 -31.07
CA ALA A 256 -12.91 -24.91 -30.76
C ALA A 256 -13.24 -25.21 -29.29
N LEU A 257 -12.75 -24.37 -28.37
CA LEU A 257 -13.04 -24.53 -26.93
C LEU A 257 -14.51 -24.22 -26.60
N ALA A 258 -15.10 -23.19 -27.21
CA ALA A 258 -16.52 -22.88 -27.04
C ALA A 258 -17.40 -24.03 -27.56
N ASP A 259 -17.08 -24.57 -28.73
CA ASP A 259 -17.80 -25.70 -29.33
C ASP A 259 -17.70 -26.95 -28.43
N GLN A 260 -16.50 -27.24 -27.89
CA GLN A 260 -16.30 -28.34 -26.94
C GLN A 260 -17.15 -28.17 -25.67
N ILE A 261 -17.17 -26.98 -25.08
CA ILE A 261 -17.93 -26.72 -23.84
C ILE A 261 -19.43 -26.83 -24.11
N ASN A 262 -19.92 -26.21 -25.18
CA ASN A 262 -21.34 -26.24 -25.54
C ASN A 262 -21.81 -27.67 -25.87
N GLN A 263 -20.96 -28.46 -26.54
CA GLN A 263 -21.26 -29.87 -26.83
C GLN A 263 -21.28 -30.71 -25.54
N THR A 264 -20.39 -30.44 -24.60
CA THR A 264 -20.32 -31.21 -23.34
C THR A 264 -21.49 -30.89 -22.42
N LEU A 265 -21.91 -29.62 -22.38
CA LEU A 265 -23.04 -29.16 -21.56
C LEU A 265 -24.41 -29.34 -22.24
N ASP A 266 -24.44 -29.74 -23.51
CA ASP A 266 -25.65 -29.84 -24.36
C ASP A 266 -26.50 -28.55 -24.38
N VAL A 267 -25.85 -27.39 -24.20
CA VAL A 267 -26.48 -26.06 -24.16
C VAL A 267 -25.53 -25.05 -24.78
N ALA A 268 -26.08 -24.05 -25.49
CA ALA A 268 -25.33 -22.88 -25.98
C ALA A 268 -24.97 -21.92 -24.82
N ALA A 269 -24.11 -22.37 -23.90
CA ALA A 269 -23.72 -21.66 -22.69
C ALA A 269 -22.60 -20.63 -22.93
N VAL A 270 -21.79 -20.81 -23.98
CA VAL A 270 -20.58 -20.03 -24.23
C VAL A 270 -20.51 -19.54 -25.68
N THR A 271 -20.15 -18.27 -25.86
CA THR A 271 -19.86 -17.66 -27.15
C THR A 271 -18.40 -17.17 -27.17
N PRO A 272 -17.59 -17.50 -28.18
CA PRO A 272 -16.21 -17.04 -28.22
C PRO A 272 -16.15 -15.56 -28.65
N GLU A 273 -15.24 -14.79 -28.06
CA GLU A 273 -14.89 -13.42 -28.46
C GLU A 273 -13.37 -13.27 -28.42
N LYS A 274 -12.74 -13.10 -29.59
CA LYS A 274 -11.29 -13.04 -29.75
C LYS A 274 -10.59 -14.25 -29.10
N ASP A 275 -9.87 -14.05 -28.02
CA ASP A 275 -9.14 -15.06 -27.23
C ASP A 275 -9.85 -15.44 -25.92
N ALA A 276 -11.07 -14.92 -25.70
CA ALA A 276 -11.87 -15.16 -24.50
C ALA A 276 -13.20 -15.85 -24.80
N LEU A 277 -13.81 -16.39 -23.75
CA LEU A 277 -15.13 -17.02 -23.77
C LEU A 277 -16.15 -16.13 -23.06
N VAL A 278 -17.24 -15.74 -23.71
CA VAL A 278 -18.38 -15.07 -23.07
C VAL A 278 -19.39 -16.11 -22.64
N VAL A 279 -19.59 -16.22 -21.33
CA VAL A 279 -20.45 -17.21 -20.69
C VAL A 279 -21.80 -16.57 -20.35
N ASP A 280 -22.88 -17.27 -20.66
CA ASP A 280 -24.21 -16.90 -20.19
C ASP A 280 -24.26 -16.98 -18.65
N PRO A 281 -24.70 -15.92 -17.94
CA PRO A 281 -24.72 -15.89 -16.47
C PRO A 281 -25.44 -17.07 -15.82
N SER A 282 -26.48 -17.65 -16.45
CA SER A 282 -27.23 -18.77 -15.90
C SER A 282 -26.44 -20.09 -15.89
N HIS A 283 -25.41 -20.20 -16.74
CA HIS A 283 -24.55 -21.39 -16.85
C HIS A 283 -23.14 -21.14 -16.31
N LEU A 284 -22.89 -19.98 -15.68
CA LEU A 284 -21.56 -19.57 -15.22
C LEU A 284 -20.91 -20.61 -14.28
N ILE A 285 -21.66 -21.14 -13.31
CA ILE A 285 -21.16 -22.15 -12.37
C ILE A 285 -20.81 -23.45 -13.10
N ALA A 286 -21.67 -23.92 -14.01
CA ALA A 286 -21.46 -25.18 -14.72
C ALA A 286 -20.23 -25.11 -15.65
N VAL A 287 -20.07 -24.01 -16.38
CA VAL A 287 -18.91 -23.77 -17.26
C VAL A 287 -17.63 -23.64 -16.43
N ALA A 288 -17.67 -22.86 -15.33
CA ALA A 288 -16.55 -22.72 -14.42
C ALA A 288 -16.12 -24.06 -13.81
N GLN A 289 -17.09 -24.89 -13.42
CA GLN A 289 -16.83 -26.21 -12.87
C GLN A 289 -16.16 -27.12 -13.91
N TYR A 290 -16.64 -27.13 -15.15
CA TYR A 290 -16.01 -27.89 -16.24
C TYR A 290 -14.58 -27.42 -16.53
N ILE A 291 -14.34 -26.09 -16.52
CA ILE A 291 -12.99 -25.52 -16.69
C ILE A 291 -12.05 -25.99 -15.56
N ARG A 292 -12.54 -26.04 -14.32
CA ARG A 292 -11.75 -26.47 -13.16
C ARG A 292 -11.48 -27.97 -13.16
N ASP A 293 -12.54 -28.77 -13.26
CA ASP A 293 -12.54 -30.20 -12.94
C ASP A 293 -12.12 -31.04 -14.16
N ASP A 294 -12.66 -30.76 -15.34
CA ASP A 294 -12.39 -31.53 -16.57
C ASP A 294 -11.19 -30.98 -17.35
N LEU A 295 -11.11 -29.66 -17.51
CA LEU A 295 -9.99 -29.03 -18.22
C LEU A 295 -8.75 -28.86 -17.32
N GLY A 296 -8.88 -28.99 -15.99
CA GLY A 296 -7.77 -28.96 -15.05
C GLY A 296 -7.20 -27.57 -14.77
N TYR A 297 -7.99 -26.51 -14.95
CA TYR A 297 -7.60 -25.13 -14.63
C TYR A 297 -7.94 -24.83 -13.16
N ASN A 298 -7.18 -25.45 -12.26
CA ASN A 298 -7.38 -25.40 -10.80
C ASN A 298 -7.02 -24.05 -10.16
N TYR A 299 -6.34 -23.14 -10.88
CA TYR A 299 -5.85 -21.89 -10.34
C TYR A 299 -6.55 -20.67 -10.97
N LEU A 300 -7.47 -20.05 -10.24
CA LEU A 300 -8.09 -18.78 -10.63
C LEU A 300 -7.24 -17.60 -10.18
N SER A 301 -6.55 -16.96 -11.13
CA SER A 301 -5.54 -15.92 -10.87
C SER A 301 -6.14 -14.52 -10.63
N ASN A 302 -7.08 -14.09 -11.47
CA ASN A 302 -7.63 -12.72 -11.46
C ASN A 302 -9.12 -12.70 -11.80
N VAL A 303 -9.89 -11.94 -11.00
CA VAL A 303 -11.29 -11.56 -11.25
C VAL A 303 -11.40 -10.04 -11.22
N THR A 304 -12.00 -9.45 -12.25
CA THR A 304 -12.17 -7.98 -12.34
C THR A 304 -13.43 -7.60 -13.09
N GLY A 305 -14.07 -6.51 -12.67
CA GLY A 305 -15.12 -5.84 -13.43
C GLY A 305 -14.56 -4.88 -14.49
N VAL A 306 -15.35 -4.65 -15.52
CA VAL A 306 -15.19 -3.61 -16.54
C VAL A 306 -16.55 -2.98 -16.82
N ASP A 307 -16.59 -1.65 -16.85
CA ASP A 307 -17.79 -0.89 -17.18
C ASP A 307 -17.66 -0.29 -18.59
N TYR A 308 -18.52 -0.77 -19.51
CA TYR A 308 -18.64 -0.29 -20.88
C TYR A 308 -19.86 0.63 -21.05
N LEU A 309 -19.93 1.70 -20.26
CA LEU A 309 -21.00 2.70 -20.34
C LEU A 309 -21.26 3.15 -21.79
N GLY A 310 -22.47 2.90 -22.29
CA GLY A 310 -22.91 3.22 -23.65
C GLY A 310 -22.70 2.11 -24.69
N ARG A 311 -22.28 0.90 -24.29
CA ARG A 311 -22.23 -0.29 -25.15
C ARG A 311 -23.65 -0.71 -25.59
N LYS A 312 -23.77 -1.24 -26.81
CA LYS A 312 -25.00 -1.90 -27.26
C LYS A 312 -25.03 -3.33 -26.68
N GLY A 313 -25.86 -3.56 -25.67
CA GLY A 313 -25.90 -4.80 -24.88
C GLY A 313 -25.52 -4.55 -23.41
N PRO A 314 -25.27 -5.61 -22.62
CA PRO A 314 -24.89 -5.49 -21.21
C PRO A 314 -23.75 -4.50 -20.97
N ARG A 315 -23.94 -3.58 -20.02
CA ARG A 315 -22.95 -2.55 -19.68
C ARG A 315 -21.74 -3.13 -18.96
N PHE A 316 -21.99 -4.00 -17.98
CA PHE A 316 -20.94 -4.56 -17.13
C PHE A 316 -20.41 -5.88 -17.69
N GLU A 317 -19.14 -6.13 -17.43
CA GLU A 317 -18.46 -7.38 -17.78
C GLU A 317 -17.55 -7.76 -16.62
N VAL A 318 -17.64 -9.00 -16.13
CA VAL A 318 -16.69 -9.57 -15.16
C VAL A 318 -15.79 -10.55 -15.90
N VAL A 319 -14.49 -10.33 -15.82
CA VAL A 319 -13.45 -11.09 -16.52
C VAL A 319 -12.70 -11.97 -15.53
N TYR A 320 -12.59 -13.25 -15.85
CA TYR A 320 -11.93 -14.29 -15.07
C TYR A 320 -10.74 -14.85 -15.85
N HIS A 321 -9.60 -14.99 -15.19
CA HIS A 321 -8.38 -15.60 -15.76
C HIS A 321 -8.05 -16.86 -14.96
N ALA A 322 -8.29 -18.03 -15.56
CA ALA A 322 -7.96 -19.32 -14.96
C ALA A 322 -6.71 -19.91 -15.64
N TYR A 323 -5.84 -20.51 -14.83
CA TYR A 323 -4.60 -21.18 -15.24
C TYR A 323 -4.59 -22.61 -14.69
N SER A 324 -3.75 -23.46 -15.28
CA SER A 324 -3.44 -24.79 -14.75
C SER A 324 -2.05 -24.78 -14.12
N ILE A 325 -1.94 -25.23 -12.88
CA ILE A 325 -0.65 -25.43 -12.22
C ILE A 325 0.04 -26.70 -12.73
N ASP A 326 -0.73 -27.74 -13.04
CA ASP A 326 -0.20 -29.06 -13.39
C ASP A 326 0.16 -29.18 -14.88
N LYS A 327 -0.70 -28.65 -15.77
CA LYS A 327 -0.52 -28.78 -17.23
C LYS A 327 0.41 -27.70 -17.80
N GLY A 328 0.58 -26.59 -17.09
CA GLY A 328 1.13 -25.36 -17.67
C GLY A 328 0.24 -24.84 -18.81
N GLY A 329 0.78 -23.95 -19.65
CA GLY A 329 0.04 -23.31 -20.73
C GLY A 329 -0.64 -22.00 -20.31
N GLY A 330 -1.04 -21.21 -21.31
CA GLY A 330 -1.66 -19.90 -21.11
C GLY A 330 -3.03 -19.96 -20.41
N PRO A 331 -3.62 -18.80 -20.07
CA PRO A 331 -4.90 -18.77 -19.36
C PRO A 331 -6.07 -19.17 -20.26
N ILE A 332 -7.09 -19.79 -19.67
CA ILE A 332 -8.46 -19.67 -20.19
C ILE A 332 -9.05 -18.38 -19.62
N THR A 333 -9.37 -17.45 -20.51
CA THR A 333 -10.06 -16.21 -20.15
C THR A 333 -11.55 -16.39 -20.43
N PHE A 334 -12.39 -16.23 -19.42
CA PHE A 334 -13.84 -16.27 -19.59
C PHE A 334 -14.51 -15.06 -18.92
N LYS A 335 -15.67 -14.68 -19.43
CA LYS A 335 -16.33 -13.41 -19.14
C LYS A 335 -17.80 -13.64 -18.88
N ALA A 336 -18.36 -12.98 -17.88
CA ALA A 336 -19.79 -13.00 -17.60
C ALA A 336 -20.36 -11.57 -17.67
N ARG A 337 -21.53 -11.43 -18.28
CA ARG A 337 -22.20 -10.13 -18.49
C ARG A 337 -23.56 -10.14 -17.82
N PRO A 338 -23.77 -9.41 -16.71
CA PRO A 338 -25.09 -9.33 -16.09
C PRO A 338 -26.09 -8.69 -17.06
N ALA A 339 -27.31 -9.22 -17.11
CA ALA A 339 -28.33 -8.77 -18.06
C ALA A 339 -28.99 -7.43 -17.66
N ASP A 340 -29.04 -7.13 -16.36
CA ASP A 340 -29.65 -5.92 -15.80
C ASP A 340 -28.56 -4.92 -15.37
N ASP A 341 -28.57 -3.74 -15.97
CA ASP A 341 -27.59 -2.69 -15.69
C ASP A 341 -27.90 -1.90 -14.40
N ASP A 342 -29.17 -1.85 -13.97
CA ASP A 342 -29.60 -1.15 -12.76
C ASP A 342 -29.32 -1.99 -11.51
N ASN A 343 -29.51 -3.31 -11.62
CA ASN A 343 -29.22 -4.28 -10.56
C ASN A 343 -28.35 -5.44 -11.06
N PRO A 344 -27.07 -5.19 -11.39
CA PRO A 344 -26.21 -6.20 -11.98
C PRO A 344 -25.92 -7.33 -11.00
N LYS A 345 -26.23 -8.56 -11.43
CA LYS A 345 -26.10 -9.79 -10.64
C LYS A 345 -25.41 -10.89 -11.43
N LEU A 346 -24.56 -11.66 -10.75
CA LEU A 346 -23.93 -12.87 -11.27
C LEU A 346 -23.88 -13.95 -10.17
N PRO A 347 -23.84 -15.25 -10.52
CA PRO A 347 -23.51 -16.29 -9.54
C PRO A 347 -22.07 -16.14 -9.04
N SER A 348 -21.84 -16.41 -7.75
CA SER A 348 -20.51 -16.45 -7.14
C SER A 348 -19.75 -17.70 -7.52
N LEU A 349 -18.43 -17.58 -7.76
CA LEU A 349 -17.53 -18.71 -8.01
C LEU A 349 -16.75 -19.15 -6.77
N VAL A 350 -17.03 -18.60 -5.59
CA VAL A 350 -16.32 -18.91 -4.34
C VAL A 350 -16.38 -20.39 -3.97
N SER A 351 -17.49 -21.07 -4.26
CA SER A 351 -17.64 -22.51 -4.02
C SER A 351 -16.74 -23.35 -4.93
N LEU A 352 -16.23 -22.79 -6.03
CA LEU A 352 -15.33 -23.46 -6.96
C LEU A 352 -13.87 -23.08 -6.71
N TRP A 353 -13.59 -21.78 -6.56
CA TRP A 353 -12.28 -21.23 -6.23
C TRP A 353 -12.43 -20.24 -5.09
N ASN A 354 -11.84 -20.54 -3.93
CA ASN A 354 -11.89 -19.63 -2.78
C ASN A 354 -11.19 -18.28 -3.07
N SER A 355 -10.24 -18.26 -4.02
CA SER A 355 -9.59 -17.03 -4.50
C SER A 355 -10.57 -15.99 -5.07
N ALA A 356 -11.78 -16.40 -5.45
CA ALA A 356 -12.83 -15.49 -5.89
C ALA A 356 -13.38 -14.61 -4.75
N ASN A 357 -13.24 -15.02 -3.47
CA ASN A 357 -13.90 -14.36 -2.33
C ASN A 357 -13.54 -12.87 -2.22
N LEU A 358 -12.26 -12.55 -2.02
CA LEU A 358 -11.85 -11.15 -1.88
C LEU A 358 -12.03 -10.37 -3.20
N GLN A 359 -11.85 -11.02 -4.34
CA GLN A 359 -11.92 -10.37 -5.64
C GLN A 359 -13.37 -10.04 -6.07
N GLU A 360 -14.33 -10.93 -5.81
CA GLU A 360 -15.76 -10.67 -6.04
C GLU A 360 -16.28 -9.59 -5.09
N ARG A 361 -15.83 -9.57 -3.82
CA ARG A 361 -16.12 -8.46 -2.89
C ARG A 361 -15.59 -7.13 -3.38
N GLU A 362 -14.40 -7.11 -3.97
CA GLU A 362 -13.83 -5.90 -4.56
C GLU A 362 -14.62 -5.43 -5.78
N VAL A 363 -15.04 -6.36 -6.65
CA VAL A 363 -15.93 -6.02 -7.78
C VAL A 363 -17.27 -5.47 -7.29
N TYR A 364 -17.85 -6.06 -6.25
CA TYR A 364 -19.05 -5.55 -5.61
C TYR A 364 -18.85 -4.13 -5.04
N ASP A 365 -17.76 -3.90 -4.31
CA ASP A 365 -17.49 -2.59 -3.71
C ASP A 365 -17.27 -1.50 -4.76
N LEU A 366 -16.51 -1.80 -5.81
CA LEU A 366 -16.09 -0.84 -6.82
C LEU A 366 -17.06 -0.65 -7.99
N TYR A 367 -17.87 -1.66 -8.32
CA TYR A 367 -18.81 -1.66 -9.45
C TYR A 367 -20.26 -1.93 -9.04
N GLY A 368 -20.54 -2.40 -7.84
CA GLY A 368 -21.91 -2.69 -7.38
C GLY A 368 -22.54 -3.94 -8.00
N ILE A 369 -21.73 -4.82 -8.61
CA ILE A 369 -22.19 -6.10 -9.15
C ILE A 369 -22.35 -7.07 -7.98
N ARG A 370 -23.56 -7.60 -7.79
CA ARG A 370 -23.88 -8.53 -6.70
C ARG A 370 -23.59 -9.97 -7.11
N PHE A 371 -22.93 -10.71 -6.23
CA PHE A 371 -22.62 -12.13 -6.43
C PHE A 371 -23.56 -13.01 -5.58
N GLU A 372 -24.48 -13.72 -6.24
CA GLU A 372 -25.44 -14.61 -5.58
C GLU A 372 -24.72 -15.89 -5.10
N GLY A 373 -24.94 -16.27 -3.83
CA GLY A 373 -24.25 -17.40 -3.20
C GLY A 373 -22.88 -17.05 -2.56
N HIS A 374 -22.44 -15.80 -2.62
CA HIS A 374 -21.18 -15.37 -1.98
C HIS A 374 -21.32 -15.38 -0.44
N PRO A 375 -20.38 -15.99 0.32
CA PRO A 375 -20.54 -16.21 1.77
C PRO A 375 -20.48 -14.93 2.62
N ASN A 376 -19.74 -13.91 2.18
CA ASN A 376 -19.56 -12.65 2.92
C ASN A 376 -19.48 -11.44 1.96
N LEU A 377 -20.58 -11.15 1.26
CA LEU A 377 -20.62 -10.07 0.28
C LEU A 377 -20.82 -8.70 0.95
N LYS A 378 -19.74 -8.14 1.49
CA LYS A 378 -19.70 -6.78 2.03
C LYS A 378 -18.58 -5.94 1.40
N ARG A 379 -18.71 -4.62 1.49
CA ARG A 379 -17.66 -3.66 1.06
C ARG A 379 -16.34 -4.04 1.71
N ILE A 380 -15.24 -3.88 0.97
CA ILE A 380 -13.92 -4.38 1.38
C ILE A 380 -12.88 -3.27 1.40
N LEU A 381 -12.93 -2.31 0.47
CA LEU A 381 -12.04 -1.16 0.39
C LEU A 381 -12.70 0.11 0.95
N MET A 382 -13.97 0.33 0.60
CA MET A 382 -14.72 1.51 1.03
C MET A 382 -15.23 1.40 2.45
N TRP A 383 -15.48 2.55 3.06
CA TRP A 383 -16.20 2.62 4.34
C TRP A 383 -17.69 2.37 4.08
N GLU A 384 -18.38 1.89 5.10
CA GLU A 384 -19.69 1.23 5.00
C GLU A 384 -20.78 2.14 4.42
N GLY A 385 -20.74 3.44 4.70
CA GLY A 385 -21.67 4.44 4.18
C GLY A 385 -21.20 5.20 2.92
N PHE A 386 -20.14 4.73 2.24
CA PHE A 386 -19.70 5.37 0.99
C PHE A 386 -20.81 5.29 -0.08
N HIS A 387 -21.20 6.44 -0.64
CA HIS A 387 -22.25 6.50 -1.65
C HIS A 387 -21.71 6.21 -3.05
N GLY A 388 -22.22 5.15 -3.68
CA GLY A 388 -21.90 4.76 -5.05
C GLY A 388 -20.72 3.80 -5.18
N HIS A 389 -20.19 3.72 -6.40
CA HIS A 389 -19.24 2.71 -6.86
C HIS A 389 -18.16 3.38 -7.74
N PRO A 390 -16.96 3.64 -7.22
CA PRO A 390 -16.01 4.56 -7.84
C PRO A 390 -15.51 4.18 -9.25
N MET A 391 -15.50 2.88 -9.56
CA MET A 391 -15.02 2.37 -10.84
C MET A 391 -16.08 2.34 -11.93
N ARG A 392 -17.34 2.67 -11.61
CA ARG A 392 -18.33 2.94 -12.65
C ARG A 392 -17.97 4.22 -13.42
N LYS A 393 -18.22 4.25 -14.73
CA LYS A 393 -17.92 5.38 -15.62
C LYS A 393 -18.91 6.54 -15.48
N ASP A 394 -20.07 6.31 -14.87
CA ASP A 394 -21.04 7.34 -14.48
C ASP A 394 -20.78 7.93 -13.09
N PHE A 395 -19.90 7.31 -12.28
CA PHE A 395 -19.46 7.89 -11.02
C PHE A 395 -18.57 9.10 -11.29
N LYS A 396 -19.05 10.27 -10.84
CA LYS A 396 -18.34 11.53 -10.98
C LYS A 396 -17.50 11.80 -9.75
N GLU A 397 -16.19 11.83 -9.92
CA GLU A 397 -15.30 12.30 -8.85
C GLU A 397 -15.56 13.78 -8.56
N ALA A 398 -15.92 14.09 -7.31
CA ALA A 398 -16.31 15.44 -6.88
C ALA A 398 -15.30 16.53 -7.29
N TYR A 399 -14.01 16.21 -7.27
CA TYR A 399 -12.97 17.17 -7.63
C TYR A 399 -12.73 17.30 -9.15
N TYR A 400 -12.74 16.19 -9.89
CA TYR A 400 -12.33 16.17 -11.31
C TYR A 400 -13.49 16.37 -12.28
N GLU A 401 -14.66 15.80 -11.96
CA GLU A 401 -15.79 15.62 -12.87
C GLU A 401 -17.10 16.20 -12.31
N GLY A 402 -17.06 16.77 -11.10
CA GLY A 402 -18.16 17.54 -10.53
C GLY A 402 -18.54 18.74 -11.41
N ALA A 403 -19.84 19.01 -11.54
CA ALA A 403 -20.36 20.16 -12.31
C ALA A 403 -19.83 21.50 -11.79
N ILE A 404 -19.46 21.55 -10.51
CA ILE A 404 -18.79 22.65 -9.85
C ILE A 404 -17.46 22.10 -9.32
N LYS A 405 -16.34 22.62 -9.83
CA LYS A 405 -15.03 22.31 -9.26
C LYS A 405 -14.94 22.99 -7.89
N PRO A 406 -14.66 22.26 -6.81
CA PRO A 406 -14.56 22.87 -5.48
C PRO A 406 -13.45 23.93 -5.40
N PHE A 407 -12.43 23.85 -6.28
CA PHE A 407 -11.30 24.78 -6.31
C PHE A 407 -10.84 25.10 -7.75
N SER A 408 -10.45 26.35 -8.02
CA SER A 408 -9.89 26.78 -9.30
C SER A 408 -8.36 26.63 -9.36
N ASN A 409 -7.85 26.08 -10.48
CA ASN A 409 -6.43 25.86 -10.73
C ASN A 409 -5.65 27.19 -10.90
N ARG A 410 -4.97 27.63 -9.83
CA ARG A 410 -3.98 28.72 -9.74
C ARG A 410 -4.46 30.09 -10.26
N TRP A 411 -4.76 31.00 -9.32
CA TRP A 411 -4.76 32.46 -9.53
C TRP A 411 -3.32 32.97 -9.53
N PRO A 412 -3.02 34.14 -10.11
CA PRO A 412 -1.72 34.75 -9.89
C PRO A 412 -1.41 35.05 -8.41
N ASN A 413 -2.42 35.12 -7.50
CA ASN A 413 -2.32 35.55 -6.08
C ASN A 413 -3.43 35.01 -5.10
N GLY A 414 -3.90 33.75 -5.21
CA GLY A 414 -5.29 33.39 -4.82
C GLY A 414 -5.58 33.08 -3.34
N HIS A 415 -6.38 33.92 -2.67
CA HIS A 415 -7.13 33.53 -1.47
C HIS A 415 -8.37 32.69 -1.86
N HIS A 416 -8.55 31.54 -1.22
CA HIS A 416 -9.76 30.73 -1.37
C HIS A 416 -10.80 31.17 -0.34
N GLN A 417 -12.03 31.43 -0.80
CA GLN A 417 -13.24 31.25 0.02
C GLN A 417 -13.96 30.03 -0.56
N ARG A 418 -14.27 29.08 0.31
CA ARG A 418 -14.94 27.82 -0.06
C ARG A 418 -16.33 28.10 -0.66
N ILE A 419 -16.78 27.23 -1.56
CA ILE A 419 -18.15 27.23 -2.08
C ILE A 419 -19.18 27.12 -0.94
N ASP A 420 -18.78 26.50 0.17
CA ASP A 420 -19.53 26.37 1.42
C ASP A 420 -19.93 27.73 2.02
N PHE A 421 -19.19 28.80 1.73
CA PHE A 421 -19.50 30.16 2.19
C PHE A 421 -20.43 30.95 1.25
N LYS A 422 -20.87 30.37 0.12
CA LYS A 422 -21.70 31.05 -0.88
C LYS A 422 -23.04 30.36 -1.19
N ASN A 423 -23.41 29.31 -0.46
CA ASN A 423 -24.70 28.65 -0.68
C ASN A 423 -25.78 29.16 0.30
N PRO A 424 -26.80 29.92 -0.13
CA PRO A 424 -27.90 30.35 0.72
C PRO A 424 -29.01 29.29 0.86
N TYR A 425 -28.98 28.18 0.09
CA TYR A 425 -30.05 27.16 0.09
C TYR A 425 -29.50 25.73 -0.15
N ASN A 426 -29.27 25.00 0.96
CA ASN A 426 -29.34 23.55 1.20
C ASN A 426 -29.19 22.49 0.06
N LYS A 427 -28.27 21.53 0.33
CA LYS A 427 -28.11 20.14 -0.18
C LYS A 427 -27.40 19.91 -1.53
N ASN A 428 -26.21 19.31 -1.45
CA ASN A 428 -25.61 18.46 -2.49
C ASN A 428 -25.66 16.99 -2.04
N VAL A 429 -26.82 16.54 -1.57
CA VAL A 429 -27.03 15.15 -1.19
C VAL A 429 -28.30 14.66 -1.84
N THR A 430 -28.17 13.69 -2.74
CA THR A 430 -29.28 12.84 -3.14
C THR A 430 -29.27 11.66 -2.19
N TYR A 431 -30.18 11.67 -1.21
CA TYR A 431 -30.48 10.48 -0.43
C TYR A 431 -31.51 9.65 -1.23
N PRO A 432 -31.45 8.31 -1.15
CA PRO A 432 -32.59 7.47 -1.52
C PRO A 432 -33.87 7.95 -0.81
N ASP A 433 -35.03 7.84 -1.45
CA ASP A 433 -36.31 8.33 -0.88
C ASP A 433 -36.67 7.67 0.47
N ASP A 434 -36.06 6.53 0.77
CA ASP A 434 -36.19 5.74 2.00
C ASP A 434 -35.09 6.01 3.05
N PHE A 435 -34.10 6.85 2.76
CA PHE A 435 -32.98 7.12 3.67
C PHE A 435 -33.16 8.43 4.46
N ASN A 436 -33.33 8.32 5.78
CA ASN A 436 -33.41 9.47 6.69
C ASN A 436 -32.13 9.57 7.55
N PRO A 437 -31.26 10.57 7.33
CA PRO A 437 -29.98 10.70 8.04
C PRO A 437 -30.11 11.00 9.54
N GLU A 438 -31.24 11.50 10.01
CA GLU A 438 -31.46 11.76 11.45
C GLU A 438 -31.85 10.50 12.23
N THR A 439 -32.45 9.51 11.54
CA THR A 439 -32.84 8.23 12.14
C THR A 439 -31.90 7.09 11.74
N TRP A 440 -31.10 7.28 10.70
CA TRP A 440 -30.14 6.29 10.23
C TRP A 440 -28.99 6.20 11.21
N LYS A 441 -29.00 5.12 11.99
CA LYS A 441 -27.81 4.63 12.66
C LYS A 441 -27.13 3.71 11.66
N PRO A 442 -25.81 3.84 11.43
CA PRO A 442 -25.12 2.81 10.68
C PRO A 442 -25.41 1.45 11.33
N GLU A 443 -25.81 0.47 10.55
CA GLU A 443 -25.67 -0.94 10.93
C GLU A 443 -24.16 -1.26 10.91
N GLY A 444 -23.42 -0.63 11.81
CA GLY A 444 -22.04 -0.95 12.10
C GLY A 444 -22.05 -1.96 13.23
N GLU A 445 -21.26 -3.04 13.05
CA GLU A 445 -20.80 -3.87 14.16
C GLU A 445 -20.49 -2.98 15.36
N HIS A 446 -21.08 -3.30 16.51
CA HIS A 446 -20.82 -2.57 17.73
C HIS A 446 -19.30 -2.49 17.93
N LEU A 447 -18.77 -1.25 17.96
CA LEU A 447 -17.37 -0.96 18.25
C LEU A 447 -17.04 -1.17 19.74
N ASP A 448 -17.66 -2.16 20.36
CA ASP A 448 -17.18 -2.66 21.64
C ASP A 448 -15.91 -3.44 21.34
N ALA A 449 -14.81 -3.05 22.00
CA ALA A 449 -13.51 -3.67 21.83
C ALA A 449 -13.53 -5.19 22.18
N LEU A 450 -14.60 -5.64 22.82
CA LEU A 450 -14.89 -6.98 23.31
C LEU A 450 -16.40 -7.25 23.17
N GLU A 451 -16.83 -8.01 22.16
CA GLU A 451 -18.18 -8.60 22.16
C GLU A 451 -18.09 -9.98 22.80
N VAL A 452 -18.86 -10.23 23.87
CA VAL A 452 -18.90 -11.52 24.56
C VAL A 452 -20.22 -12.22 24.22
N HIS A 453 -20.15 -13.38 23.58
CA HIS A 453 -21.30 -14.24 23.30
C HIS A 453 -21.17 -15.55 24.07
N GLN A 454 -22.22 -15.93 24.82
CA GLN A 454 -22.26 -17.24 25.46
C GLN A 454 -22.66 -18.31 24.44
N VAL A 455 -21.85 -19.36 24.31
CA VAL A 455 -22.17 -20.50 23.44
C VAL A 455 -22.12 -21.78 24.27
N GLU A 456 -23.11 -22.68 24.08
CA GLU A 456 -23.06 -24.02 24.65
C GLU A 456 -22.17 -24.91 23.76
N ASN A 457 -21.09 -25.45 24.33
CA ASN A 457 -20.20 -26.36 23.60
C ASN A 457 -20.77 -27.79 23.59
N ILE A 458 -20.23 -28.67 22.74
CA ILE A 458 -20.69 -30.06 22.49
C ILE A 458 -20.69 -30.91 23.78
N ALA A 459 -19.92 -30.52 24.79
CA ALA A 459 -19.84 -31.18 26.10
C ALA A 459 -20.78 -30.59 27.18
N GLY A 460 -21.70 -29.67 26.84
CA GLY A 460 -22.63 -29.05 27.79
C GLY A 460 -21.99 -28.05 28.77
N MET A 461 -20.71 -27.68 28.57
CA MET A 461 -20.07 -26.59 29.29
C MET A 461 -20.33 -25.26 28.57
N LYS A 462 -20.70 -24.23 29.33
CA LYS A 462 -20.84 -22.86 28.82
C LYS A 462 -19.45 -22.27 28.60
N THR A 463 -19.12 -21.92 27.36
CA THR A 463 -17.88 -21.18 27.05
C THR A 463 -18.25 -19.83 26.45
N ASP A 464 -17.56 -18.79 26.92
CA ASP A 464 -17.72 -17.44 26.39
C ASP A 464 -16.83 -17.30 25.14
N ARG A 465 -17.42 -16.89 24.02
CA ARG A 465 -16.68 -16.47 22.83
C ARG A 465 -16.50 -14.97 22.87
N ILE A 466 -15.27 -14.53 22.63
CA ILE A 466 -14.89 -13.13 22.68
C ILE A 466 -14.47 -12.69 21.29
N LYS A 467 -15.10 -11.64 20.74
CA LYS A 467 -14.57 -10.97 19.56
C LYS A 467 -13.62 -9.85 19.98
N VAL A 468 -12.39 -9.91 19.50
CA VAL A 468 -11.33 -8.93 19.76
C VAL A 468 -10.94 -8.23 18.47
N ASN A 469 -10.90 -6.90 18.52
CA ASN A 469 -10.39 -6.09 17.43
C ASN A 469 -8.87 -5.92 17.54
N PHE A 470 -8.14 -6.50 16.58
CA PHE A 470 -6.70 -6.39 16.49
C PHE A 470 -6.32 -5.42 15.35
N GLY A 471 -5.89 -4.20 15.70
CA GLY A 471 -5.68 -3.10 14.74
C GLY A 471 -6.85 -2.11 14.69
N PRO A 472 -6.87 -1.14 13.75
CA PRO A 472 -6.00 -1.02 12.59
C PRO A 472 -4.59 -0.51 12.89
N GLN A 473 -4.35 0.08 14.06
CA GLN A 473 -2.99 0.45 14.48
C GLN A 473 -2.46 -0.60 15.46
N HIS A 474 -1.44 -1.34 15.04
CA HIS A 474 -0.68 -2.25 15.87
C HIS A 474 0.71 -2.45 15.23
N PRO A 475 1.80 -2.64 16.00
CA PRO A 475 3.14 -2.82 15.41
C PRO A 475 3.21 -4.01 14.45
N SER A 476 2.63 -5.13 14.86
CA SER A 476 2.70 -6.38 14.13
C SER A 476 1.67 -6.52 13.00
N THR A 477 0.92 -5.45 12.67
CA THR A 477 0.03 -5.42 11.49
C THR A 477 0.72 -4.85 10.25
N HIS A 478 2.04 -4.55 10.34
CA HIS A 478 2.87 -4.02 9.24
C HIS A 478 2.25 -2.83 8.51
N GLY A 479 1.67 -1.93 9.32
CA GLY A 479 0.92 -0.76 8.87
C GLY A 479 -0.51 -0.79 9.40
N VAL A 480 -1.45 -0.34 8.57
CA VAL A 480 -2.87 -0.17 8.92
C VAL A 480 -3.76 -1.31 8.46
N PHE A 481 -3.82 -2.36 9.26
CA PHE A 481 -4.62 -3.54 8.98
C PHE A 481 -5.34 -4.00 10.23
N ARG A 482 -6.60 -4.42 10.08
CA ARG A 482 -7.45 -4.86 11.19
C ARG A 482 -7.84 -6.31 10.98
N MET A 483 -7.66 -7.12 12.01
CA MET A 483 -8.18 -8.48 12.12
C MET A 483 -9.23 -8.51 13.22
N VAL A 484 -10.42 -9.01 12.92
CA VAL A 484 -11.44 -9.30 13.92
C VAL A 484 -11.29 -10.77 14.30
N LEU A 485 -10.83 -11.03 15.52
CA LEU A 485 -10.56 -12.37 16.02
C LEU A 485 -11.73 -12.82 16.88
N THR A 486 -12.35 -13.95 16.55
CA THR A 486 -13.29 -14.64 17.45
C THR A 486 -12.54 -15.72 18.22
N LEU A 487 -12.47 -15.57 19.53
CA LEU A 487 -11.67 -16.40 20.43
C LEU A 487 -12.56 -17.27 21.32
N GLU A 488 -12.15 -18.52 21.53
CA GLU A 488 -12.62 -19.37 22.63
C GLU A 488 -11.43 -19.60 23.58
N GLY A 489 -11.42 -18.90 24.71
CA GLY A 489 -10.21 -18.72 25.52
C GLY A 489 -9.14 -17.95 24.75
N GLU A 490 -8.02 -18.60 24.43
CA GLU A 490 -6.93 -18.03 23.61
C GLU A 490 -6.90 -18.56 22.17
N THR A 491 -7.74 -19.57 21.87
CA THR A 491 -7.74 -20.25 20.57
C THR A 491 -8.65 -19.50 19.61
N ILE A 492 -8.15 -19.24 18.40
CA ILE A 492 -8.89 -18.57 17.34
C ILE A 492 -9.88 -19.56 16.73
N VAL A 493 -11.17 -19.21 16.74
CA VAL A 493 -12.24 -19.98 16.11
C VAL A 493 -12.59 -19.40 14.74
N ASP A 494 -12.45 -18.09 14.58
CA ASP A 494 -12.69 -17.37 13.33
C ASP A 494 -11.82 -16.11 13.27
N LEU A 495 -11.39 -15.73 12.07
CA LEU A 495 -10.59 -14.53 11.84
C LEU A 495 -11.07 -13.83 10.58
N GLU A 496 -11.52 -12.59 10.72
CA GLU A 496 -11.89 -11.77 9.59
C GLU A 496 -10.87 -10.65 9.30
N PRO A 497 -10.23 -10.64 8.12
CA PRO A 497 -9.41 -9.53 7.68
C PRO A 497 -10.28 -8.35 7.20
N VAL A 498 -10.04 -7.16 7.76
CA VAL A 498 -10.71 -5.91 7.38
C VAL A 498 -9.70 -5.00 6.66
N LEU A 499 -9.98 -4.75 5.38
CA LEU A 499 -9.12 -4.03 4.44
C LEU A 499 -9.60 -2.58 4.19
N GLY A 500 -8.89 -1.87 3.31
CA GLY A 500 -9.32 -0.58 2.78
C GLY A 500 -8.85 0.65 3.55
N TYR A 501 -8.13 0.46 4.67
CA TYR A 501 -7.59 1.58 5.44
C TYR A 501 -6.57 2.37 4.63
N LEU A 502 -5.83 1.75 3.71
CA LEU A 502 -4.87 2.40 2.84
C LEU A 502 -5.32 2.41 1.38
N HIS A 503 -6.63 2.40 1.10
CA HIS A 503 -7.12 2.50 -0.29
C HIS A 503 -6.93 3.93 -0.84
N ARG A 504 -6.11 4.07 -1.89
CA ARG A 504 -5.70 5.37 -2.46
C ARG A 504 -6.19 5.56 -3.88
N ASN A 505 -7.22 4.82 -4.28
CA ASN A 505 -7.92 4.98 -5.54
C ASN A 505 -6.99 4.88 -6.76
N HIS A 506 -6.04 3.94 -6.66
CA HIS A 506 -4.96 3.75 -7.62
C HIS A 506 -5.51 3.38 -9.00
N GLU A 507 -6.46 2.44 -9.07
CA GLU A 507 -7.02 1.99 -10.35
C GLU A 507 -7.80 3.09 -11.07
N LYS A 508 -8.55 3.92 -10.33
CA LYS A 508 -9.28 5.07 -10.90
C LYS A 508 -8.34 6.14 -11.44
N ILE A 509 -7.25 6.43 -10.72
CA ILE A 509 -6.17 7.30 -11.21
C ILE A 509 -5.56 6.73 -12.48
N GLY A 510 -5.38 5.40 -12.53
CA GLY A 510 -4.93 4.65 -13.69
C GLY A 510 -5.71 4.97 -14.97
N GLU A 511 -7.04 4.93 -14.90
CA GLU A 511 -7.93 5.21 -16.04
C GLU A 511 -7.91 6.68 -16.51
N ARG A 512 -7.58 7.60 -15.61
CA ARG A 512 -7.53 9.04 -15.92
C ARG A 512 -6.20 9.48 -16.52
N ASN A 513 -5.13 8.86 -16.09
CA ASN A 513 -3.77 9.22 -16.47
C ASN A 513 -3.39 8.58 -17.82
N GLY A 514 -2.45 9.21 -18.51
CA GLY A 514 -1.84 8.58 -19.67
C GLY A 514 -1.03 7.35 -19.29
N TRP A 515 -0.84 6.42 -20.22
CA TRP A 515 -0.13 5.16 -19.96
C TRP A 515 1.20 5.35 -19.22
N LEU A 516 2.04 6.28 -19.66
CA LEU A 516 3.34 6.55 -19.03
C LEU A 516 3.21 7.23 -17.66
N MET A 517 2.18 8.07 -17.48
CA MET A 517 1.91 8.76 -16.21
C MET A 517 1.50 7.81 -15.08
N ASN A 518 1.12 6.57 -15.41
CA ASN A 518 0.84 5.51 -14.44
C ASN A 518 2.10 4.81 -13.92
N MET A 519 3.25 4.91 -14.61
CA MET A 519 4.48 4.23 -14.18
C MET A 519 4.89 4.59 -12.74
N PRO A 520 4.93 5.88 -12.31
CA PRO A 520 5.29 6.20 -10.93
C PRO A 520 4.28 5.67 -9.90
N TYR A 521 3.04 5.40 -10.27
CA TYR A 521 2.07 4.85 -9.32
C TYR A 521 2.39 3.39 -9.02
N THR A 522 2.94 2.63 -9.96
CA THR A 522 3.29 1.21 -9.72
C THR A 522 4.43 1.06 -8.71
N ASP A 523 5.35 2.03 -8.62
CA ASP A 523 6.36 2.10 -7.53
C ASP A 523 5.73 2.13 -6.13
N ARG A 524 4.49 2.63 -6.04
CA ARG A 524 3.77 2.91 -4.79
C ARG A 524 2.72 1.84 -4.46
N LEU A 525 2.69 0.73 -5.20
CA LEU A 525 1.92 -0.46 -4.85
C LEU A 525 2.61 -1.15 -3.68
N ASP A 526 3.59 -1.99 -3.97
CA ASP A 526 4.55 -2.47 -2.99
C ASP A 526 5.80 -1.58 -3.03
N TYR A 527 5.96 -0.78 -1.98
CA TYR A 527 7.06 0.17 -1.85
C TYR A 527 8.43 -0.49 -1.59
N LEU A 528 8.49 -1.81 -1.35
CA LEU A 528 9.72 -2.58 -1.31
C LEU A 528 10.10 -3.13 -2.69
N THR A 529 9.16 -3.23 -3.63
CA THR A 529 9.39 -3.90 -4.92
C THR A 529 9.13 -3.01 -6.13
N SER A 530 9.48 -1.72 -6.03
CA SER A 530 9.21 -0.70 -7.05
C SER A 530 9.71 -1.07 -8.45
N MET A 531 10.96 -1.54 -8.59
CA MET A 531 11.53 -1.98 -9.87
C MET A 531 10.71 -3.11 -10.52
N VAL A 532 10.28 -4.09 -9.73
CA VAL A 532 9.49 -5.24 -10.19
C VAL A 532 8.08 -4.80 -10.59
N ASN A 533 7.46 -3.89 -9.83
CA ASN A 533 6.14 -3.35 -10.15
C ASN A 533 6.15 -2.53 -11.45
N ASN A 534 7.19 -1.73 -11.67
CA ASN A 534 7.43 -1.04 -12.94
C ASN A 534 7.60 -2.04 -14.09
N HIS A 535 8.38 -3.11 -13.88
CA HIS A 535 8.66 -4.13 -14.89
C HIS A 535 7.37 -4.86 -15.31
N ALA A 536 6.53 -5.28 -14.36
CA ALA A 536 5.25 -5.93 -14.62
C ALA A 536 4.33 -5.07 -15.51
N TYR A 537 4.23 -3.77 -15.20
CA TYR A 537 3.41 -2.86 -15.97
C TYR A 537 4.01 -2.55 -17.35
N ALA A 538 5.34 -2.43 -17.44
CA ALA A 538 6.02 -2.25 -18.72
C ALA A 538 5.74 -3.40 -19.67
N LEU A 539 5.83 -4.65 -19.20
CA LEU A 539 5.57 -5.86 -20.00
C LEU A 539 4.14 -5.90 -20.55
N LEU A 540 3.14 -5.51 -19.74
CA LEU A 540 1.75 -5.45 -20.22
C LEU A 540 1.63 -4.47 -21.41
N VAL A 541 2.17 -3.26 -21.25
CA VAL A 541 2.04 -2.22 -22.26
C VAL A 541 2.86 -2.55 -23.50
N GLU A 542 4.05 -3.13 -23.34
CA GLU A 542 4.91 -3.61 -24.43
C GLU A 542 4.23 -4.73 -25.22
N LYS A 543 3.56 -5.67 -24.54
CA LYS A 543 2.75 -6.73 -25.16
C LYS A 543 1.59 -6.14 -25.96
N MET A 544 0.84 -5.19 -25.40
CA MET A 544 -0.29 -4.56 -26.10
C MET A 544 0.14 -3.66 -27.26
N ALA A 545 1.29 -2.99 -27.15
CA ALA A 545 1.81 -2.08 -28.16
C ALA A 545 2.77 -2.76 -29.16
N ASN A 546 3.06 -4.05 -28.98
CA ASN A 546 4.02 -4.83 -29.75
C ASN A 546 5.41 -4.14 -29.86
N ILE A 547 5.93 -3.68 -28.71
CA ILE A 547 7.25 -3.02 -28.62
C ILE A 547 8.30 -4.07 -28.26
N GLN A 548 9.35 -4.14 -29.07
CA GLN A 548 10.52 -4.99 -28.80
C GLN A 548 11.53 -4.23 -27.94
N VAL A 549 12.03 -4.88 -26.89
CA VAL A 549 13.00 -4.32 -25.94
C VAL A 549 14.40 -4.82 -26.32
N PRO A 550 15.45 -3.98 -26.32
CA PRO A 550 16.81 -4.43 -26.61
C PRO A 550 17.39 -5.32 -25.51
N ASP A 551 18.28 -6.26 -25.88
CA ASP A 551 18.90 -7.20 -24.95
C ASP A 551 19.55 -6.53 -23.74
N ARG A 552 20.35 -5.46 -23.92
CA ARG A 552 20.99 -4.75 -22.78
C ARG A 552 19.96 -4.25 -21.78
N ALA A 553 18.83 -3.72 -22.24
CA ALA A 553 17.76 -3.25 -21.37
C ALA A 553 17.10 -4.41 -20.60
N GLU A 554 16.93 -5.58 -21.24
CA GLU A 554 16.40 -6.77 -20.57
C GLU A 554 17.34 -7.29 -19.47
N TYR A 555 18.65 -7.34 -19.72
CA TYR A 555 19.62 -7.70 -18.67
C TYR A 555 19.58 -6.73 -17.49
N ILE A 556 19.54 -5.41 -17.76
CA ILE A 556 19.42 -4.40 -16.69
C ILE A 556 18.11 -4.60 -15.91
N ARG A 557 17.00 -4.87 -16.59
CA ARG A 557 15.69 -5.13 -15.95
C ARG A 557 15.74 -6.34 -15.03
N VAL A 558 16.35 -7.44 -15.46
CA VAL A 558 16.52 -8.65 -14.65
C VAL A 558 17.42 -8.37 -13.44
N ILE A 559 18.56 -7.70 -13.64
CA ILE A 559 19.47 -7.33 -12.54
C ILE A 559 18.74 -6.51 -11.48
N MET A 560 18.02 -5.46 -11.88
CA MET A 560 17.25 -4.63 -10.95
C MET A 560 16.11 -5.40 -10.27
N SER A 561 15.46 -6.32 -10.98
CA SER A 561 14.37 -7.15 -10.46
C SER A 561 14.87 -8.17 -9.43
N GLU A 562 16.02 -8.82 -9.66
CA GLU A 562 16.58 -9.80 -8.74
C GLU A 562 17.27 -9.14 -7.54
N LEU A 563 17.92 -7.98 -7.70
CA LEU A 563 18.36 -7.16 -6.56
C LEU A 563 17.18 -6.77 -5.67
N THR A 564 16.04 -6.42 -6.27
CA THR A 564 14.79 -6.14 -5.56
C THR A 564 14.24 -7.38 -4.84
N ARG A 565 14.40 -8.58 -5.42
CA ARG A 565 14.01 -9.84 -4.78
C ARG A 565 14.85 -10.12 -3.54
N VAL A 566 16.17 -10.00 -3.64
CA VAL A 566 17.09 -10.14 -2.50
C VAL A 566 16.73 -9.15 -1.39
N PHE A 567 16.53 -7.88 -1.76
CA PHE A 567 16.09 -6.82 -0.85
C PHE A 567 14.79 -7.18 -0.11
N SER A 568 13.74 -7.56 -0.85
CA SER A 568 12.43 -7.88 -0.26
C SER A 568 12.51 -9.05 0.71
N HIS A 569 13.27 -10.10 0.39
CA HIS A 569 13.41 -11.28 1.23
C HIS A 569 14.22 -11.01 2.50
N LEU A 570 15.32 -10.25 2.41
CA LEU A 570 16.11 -9.87 3.59
C LEU A 570 15.28 -9.07 4.59
N VAL A 571 14.54 -8.08 4.10
CA VAL A 571 13.67 -7.25 4.94
C VAL A 571 12.55 -8.08 5.58
N LEU A 572 11.97 -9.03 4.85
CA LEU A 572 11.01 -9.97 5.41
C LEU A 572 11.62 -10.77 6.57
N ILE A 573 12.82 -11.36 6.40
CA ILE A 573 13.51 -12.12 7.45
C ILE A 573 13.68 -11.25 8.71
N GLY A 574 14.08 -9.98 8.53
CA GLY A 574 14.20 -9.01 9.62
C GLY A 574 12.88 -8.72 10.34
N PHE A 575 11.80 -8.42 9.61
CA PHE A 575 10.50 -8.11 10.21
C PHE A 575 9.84 -9.33 10.86
N TYR A 576 9.90 -10.47 10.19
CA TYR A 576 9.39 -11.75 10.69
C TYR A 576 10.00 -12.10 12.05
N THR A 577 11.33 -12.00 12.18
CA THR A 577 12.01 -12.27 13.46
C THR A 577 11.71 -11.21 14.51
N ASN A 578 11.49 -9.97 14.12
CA ASN A 578 11.04 -8.92 15.03
C ASN A 578 9.63 -9.20 15.59
N ASP A 579 8.71 -9.70 14.76
CA ASP A 579 7.37 -10.12 15.20
C ASP A 579 7.39 -11.35 16.12
N LEU A 580 8.37 -12.23 15.94
CA LEU A 580 8.65 -13.34 16.84
C LEU A 580 9.16 -12.89 18.22
N GLY A 581 9.67 -11.66 18.32
CA GLY A 581 10.19 -11.06 19.55
C GLY A 581 11.70 -10.83 19.56
N CYS A 582 12.44 -11.17 18.49
CA CYS A 582 13.85 -10.81 18.36
C CYS A 582 13.97 -9.30 18.11
N SER A 583 14.04 -8.52 19.19
CA SER A 583 13.95 -7.07 19.16
C SER A 583 15.06 -6.45 18.29
N PHE A 584 14.67 -6.00 17.09
CA PHE A 584 15.44 -5.23 16.09
C PHE A 584 16.75 -5.80 15.55
N THR A 585 17.56 -6.59 16.27
CA THR A 585 18.93 -6.94 15.82
C THR A 585 18.99 -7.55 14.41
N PRO A 586 18.20 -8.60 14.06
CA PRO A 586 18.23 -9.15 12.70
C PRO A 586 17.69 -8.16 11.66
N LEU A 587 16.68 -7.36 12.05
CA LEU A 587 16.12 -6.31 11.21
C LEU A 587 17.16 -5.22 10.90
N LEU A 588 18.00 -4.83 11.85
CA LEU A 588 19.06 -3.85 11.64
C LEU A 588 20.11 -4.35 10.64
N TYR A 589 20.48 -5.64 10.71
CA TYR A 589 21.42 -6.23 9.75
C TYR A 589 20.80 -6.33 8.35
N ALA A 590 19.53 -6.73 8.26
CA ALA A 590 18.79 -6.73 7.01
C ALA A 590 18.65 -5.32 6.40
N LEU A 591 18.42 -4.30 7.23
CA LEU A 591 18.34 -2.90 6.79
C LEU A 591 19.71 -2.36 6.32
N GLU A 592 20.81 -2.79 6.92
CA GLU A 592 22.15 -2.43 6.46
C GLU A 592 22.44 -2.99 5.06
N ALA A 593 22.12 -4.27 4.81
CA ALA A 593 22.23 -4.86 3.47
C ALA A 593 21.28 -4.20 2.47
N ARG A 594 20.05 -3.83 2.89
CA ARG A 594 19.13 -3.03 2.09
C ARG A 594 19.77 -1.72 1.64
N GLU A 595 20.41 -0.98 2.53
CA GLU A 595 20.99 0.33 2.22
C GLU A 595 22.02 0.24 1.08
N ARG A 596 22.80 -0.84 1.01
CA ARG A 596 23.75 -1.08 -0.10
C ARG A 596 23.04 -1.25 -1.44
N ILE A 597 21.91 -1.96 -1.47
CA ILE A 597 21.10 -2.12 -2.69
C ILE A 597 20.42 -0.80 -3.08
N LEU A 598 19.95 -0.03 -2.10
CA LEU A 598 19.34 1.28 -2.37
C LEU A 598 20.34 2.31 -2.90
N ASP A 599 21.59 2.26 -2.46
CA ASP A 599 22.65 3.12 -3.01
C ASP A 599 22.88 2.80 -4.50
N LEU A 600 22.78 1.53 -4.93
CA LEU A 600 22.79 1.15 -6.35
C LEU A 600 21.57 1.70 -7.12
N PHE A 601 20.38 1.63 -6.53
CA PHE A 601 19.17 2.17 -7.16
C PHE A 601 19.19 3.70 -7.27
N GLU A 602 19.71 4.38 -6.25
CA GLU A 602 19.89 5.83 -6.25
C GLU A 602 20.93 6.24 -7.32
N ALA A 603 22.05 5.52 -7.43
CA ALA A 603 23.04 5.77 -8.47
C ALA A 603 22.49 5.59 -9.89
N ALA A 604 21.63 4.58 -10.12
CA ALA A 604 21.06 4.30 -11.43
C ALA A 604 19.87 5.20 -11.80
N SER A 605 19.02 5.56 -10.84
CA SER A 605 17.72 6.22 -11.11
C SER A 605 17.61 7.65 -10.55
N GLY A 606 18.50 8.05 -9.65
CA GLY A 606 18.43 9.31 -8.91
C GLY A 606 17.45 9.29 -7.72
N ALA A 607 16.82 8.15 -7.43
CA ALA A 607 15.94 7.98 -6.28
C ALA A 607 16.18 6.63 -5.59
N ARG A 608 16.04 6.59 -4.27
CA ARG A 608 16.30 5.38 -3.46
C ARG A 608 15.19 4.33 -3.58
N MET A 609 13.92 4.74 -3.42
CA MET A 609 12.78 3.80 -3.38
C MET A 609 11.79 3.99 -4.54
N MET A 610 11.36 5.24 -4.79
CA MET A 610 10.40 5.57 -5.86
C MET A 610 11.17 5.87 -7.15
N VAL A 611 11.77 4.81 -7.68
CA VAL A 611 12.81 4.84 -8.71
C VAL A 611 12.30 5.24 -10.08
N ASN A 612 11.04 4.90 -10.42
CA ASN A 612 10.44 5.17 -11.72
C ASN A 612 11.43 4.92 -12.87
N TYR A 613 12.06 3.75 -12.89
CA TYR A 613 13.23 3.48 -13.73
C TYR A 613 12.89 2.70 -15.00
N MET A 614 11.97 1.72 -14.92
CA MET A 614 11.56 0.99 -16.11
C MET A 614 10.70 1.89 -17.01
N ARG A 615 10.83 1.73 -18.32
CA ARG A 615 10.11 2.48 -19.34
C ARG A 615 9.55 1.53 -20.39
N PHE A 616 8.50 1.93 -21.07
CA PHE A 616 8.03 1.16 -22.23
C PHE A 616 9.13 1.13 -23.30
N GLY A 617 9.59 -0.07 -23.65
CA GLY A 617 10.69 -0.31 -24.57
C GLY A 617 12.06 -0.49 -23.91
N GLY A 618 12.20 -0.33 -22.59
CA GLY A 618 13.50 -0.52 -21.93
C GLY A 618 13.62 0.13 -20.55
N VAL A 619 14.69 0.90 -20.34
CA VAL A 619 15.02 1.58 -19.07
C VAL A 619 15.25 3.09 -19.30
N ALA A 620 15.10 3.88 -18.24
CA ALA A 620 15.20 5.35 -18.34
C ALA A 620 16.64 5.85 -18.57
N TYR A 621 17.62 5.25 -17.90
CA TYR A 621 19.03 5.59 -17.98
C TYR A 621 19.86 4.31 -18.08
N ASP A 622 21.09 4.42 -18.57
CA ASP A 622 22.03 3.30 -18.59
C ASP A 622 22.84 3.26 -17.29
N VAL A 623 23.41 2.10 -16.98
CA VAL A 623 24.40 1.93 -15.90
C VAL A 623 25.81 1.95 -16.48
N ASP A 624 26.75 2.56 -15.76
CA ASP A 624 28.16 2.62 -16.17
C ASP A 624 29.00 1.45 -15.62
N ASP A 625 30.26 1.37 -16.05
CA ASP A 625 31.16 0.29 -15.66
C ASP A 625 31.49 0.30 -14.16
N GLU A 626 31.49 1.47 -13.52
CA GLU A 626 31.74 1.59 -12.07
C GLU A 626 30.55 1.04 -11.28
N TRP A 627 29.33 1.34 -11.72
CA TRP A 627 28.11 0.74 -11.17
C TRP A 627 28.14 -0.78 -11.31
N LEU A 628 28.52 -1.31 -12.48
CA LEU A 628 28.61 -2.75 -12.70
C LEU A 628 29.65 -3.42 -11.79
N LYS A 629 30.81 -2.78 -11.57
CA LYS A 629 31.83 -3.27 -10.62
C LYS A 629 31.29 -3.30 -9.19
N LEU A 630 30.61 -2.25 -8.77
CA LEU A 630 30.03 -2.17 -7.42
C LEU A 630 28.92 -3.21 -7.22
N ALA A 631 28.05 -3.39 -8.21
CA ALA A 631 27.01 -4.41 -8.20
C ALA A 631 27.62 -5.81 -8.08
N ARG A 632 28.67 -6.12 -8.85
CA ARG A 632 29.41 -7.39 -8.74
C ARG A 632 29.99 -7.60 -7.35
N PHE A 633 30.64 -6.59 -6.79
CA PHE A 633 31.18 -6.68 -5.42
C PHE A 633 30.09 -7.02 -4.40
N HIS A 634 28.93 -6.37 -4.50
CA HIS A 634 27.84 -6.64 -3.57
C HIS A 634 27.27 -8.05 -3.73
N VAL A 635 27.07 -8.50 -4.97
CA VAL A 635 26.52 -9.83 -5.30
C VAL A 635 27.47 -10.96 -4.92
N GLN A 636 28.78 -10.79 -5.11
CA GLN A 636 29.77 -11.85 -4.91
C GLN A 636 30.30 -11.94 -3.48
N ASP A 637 30.29 -10.83 -2.72
CA ASP A 637 30.90 -10.77 -1.37
C ASP A 637 29.88 -10.40 -0.30
N THR A 638 29.33 -9.19 -0.37
CA THR A 638 28.65 -8.60 0.81
C THR A 638 27.26 -9.20 1.08
N LEU A 639 26.45 -9.46 0.05
CA LEU A 639 25.10 -9.99 0.18
C LEU A 639 25.09 -11.48 0.60
N PRO A 640 25.90 -12.37 -0.01
CA PRO A 640 26.03 -13.75 0.44
C PRO A 640 26.44 -13.83 1.91
N ARG A 641 27.47 -13.05 2.30
CA ARG A 641 27.95 -13.04 3.69
C ARG A 641 26.87 -12.61 4.68
N THR A 642 26.10 -11.58 4.35
CA THR A 642 25.00 -11.12 5.22
C THR A 642 23.92 -12.19 5.37
N LEU A 643 23.61 -12.91 4.29
CA LEU A 643 22.68 -14.04 4.35
C LEU A 643 23.20 -15.17 5.24
N ASP A 644 24.47 -15.55 5.08
CA ASP A 644 25.10 -16.62 5.85
C ASP A 644 25.16 -16.28 7.34
N ASP A 645 25.46 -15.02 7.68
CA ASP A 645 25.44 -14.52 9.06
C ASP A 645 24.02 -14.59 9.66
N LEU A 646 22.99 -14.17 8.91
CA LEU A 646 21.59 -14.26 9.36
C LEU A 646 21.13 -15.71 9.54
N GLU A 647 21.45 -16.59 8.59
CA GLU A 647 21.12 -18.01 8.65
C GLU A 647 21.78 -18.69 9.85
N THR A 648 23.07 -18.42 10.09
CA THR A 648 23.82 -18.95 11.24
C THR A 648 23.18 -18.56 12.58
N LEU A 649 22.65 -17.34 12.67
CA LEU A 649 22.05 -16.83 13.91
C LEU A 649 20.59 -17.29 14.12
N LEU A 650 19.84 -17.53 13.03
CA LEU A 650 18.39 -17.68 13.08
C LEU A 650 17.89 -19.09 12.75
N SER A 651 18.47 -19.76 11.75
CA SER A 651 17.88 -20.97 11.20
C SER A 651 17.94 -22.17 12.15
N GLU A 652 18.97 -22.23 13.00
CA GLU A 652 19.11 -23.26 14.05
C GLU A 652 18.62 -22.78 15.43
N ASN A 653 18.07 -21.57 15.51
CA ASN A 653 17.62 -21.00 16.78
C ASN A 653 16.38 -21.75 17.31
N GLU A 654 16.47 -22.26 18.54
CA GLU A 654 15.41 -23.06 19.17
C GLU A 654 14.07 -22.32 19.27
N ILE A 655 14.10 -21.00 19.53
CA ILE A 655 12.88 -20.18 19.64
C ILE A 655 12.24 -20.03 18.26
N VAL A 656 13.04 -19.73 17.23
CA VAL A 656 12.54 -19.62 15.86
C VAL A 656 11.91 -20.95 15.44
N LEU A 657 12.61 -22.07 15.64
CA LEU A 657 12.11 -23.40 15.29
C LEU A 657 10.80 -23.74 16.02
N THR A 658 10.74 -23.51 17.34
CA THR A 658 9.57 -23.83 18.16
C THR A 658 8.35 -22.98 17.81
N ARG A 659 8.55 -21.71 17.44
CA ARG A 659 7.46 -20.78 17.12
C ARG A 659 6.98 -20.83 15.67
N SER A 660 7.69 -21.53 14.79
CA SER A 660 7.41 -21.53 13.35
C SER A 660 7.09 -22.91 12.75
N LYS A 661 7.65 -23.99 13.31
CA LYS A 661 7.38 -25.34 12.82
C LYS A 661 5.96 -25.77 13.16
N ASN A 662 5.27 -26.37 12.19
CA ASN A 662 3.88 -26.82 12.29
C ASN A 662 2.85 -25.71 12.59
N VAL A 663 3.20 -24.44 12.42
CA VAL A 663 2.28 -23.30 12.62
C VAL A 663 1.82 -22.77 11.27
N GLY A 664 0.51 -22.52 11.14
CA GLY A 664 -0.07 -21.89 9.95
C GLY A 664 0.03 -22.69 8.65
N ALA A 665 0.28 -24.00 8.72
CA ALA A 665 0.45 -24.85 7.55
C ALA A 665 -0.87 -25.08 6.79
N LEU A 666 -0.80 -25.03 5.45
CA LEU A 666 -1.91 -25.38 4.56
C LEU A 666 -1.43 -26.33 3.46
N SER A 667 -2.29 -27.25 3.03
CA SER A 667 -1.98 -28.12 1.91
C SER A 667 -1.84 -27.34 0.60
N ALA A 668 -1.06 -27.88 -0.32
CA ALA A 668 -0.92 -27.33 -1.67
C ALA A 668 -2.27 -27.07 -2.34
N GLU A 669 -3.19 -28.03 -2.28
CA GLU A 669 -4.55 -27.91 -2.84
C GLU A 669 -5.31 -26.70 -2.28
N ARG A 670 -5.24 -26.47 -0.96
CA ARG A 670 -5.89 -25.31 -0.32
C ARG A 670 -5.23 -24.00 -0.72
N LEU A 671 -3.90 -23.95 -0.81
CA LEU A 671 -3.19 -22.76 -1.29
C LEU A 671 -3.58 -22.41 -2.74
N ILE A 672 -3.66 -23.42 -3.61
CA ILE A 672 -4.10 -23.26 -5.00
C ILE A 672 -5.55 -22.76 -5.06
N ALA A 673 -6.45 -23.35 -4.28
CA ALA A 673 -7.84 -22.92 -4.19
C ALA A 673 -7.98 -21.47 -3.69
N ASN A 674 -7.09 -21.03 -2.80
CA ASN A 674 -6.98 -19.64 -2.32
C ASN A 674 -6.31 -18.69 -3.34
N GLY A 675 -5.78 -19.20 -4.45
CA GLY A 675 -5.09 -18.40 -5.47
C GLY A 675 -3.69 -17.93 -5.03
N VAL A 676 -3.14 -18.55 -3.98
CA VAL A 676 -1.81 -18.27 -3.47
C VAL A 676 -0.76 -18.81 -4.44
N THR A 677 0.25 -18.00 -4.73
CA THR A 677 1.41 -18.39 -5.55
C THR A 677 2.71 -17.96 -4.89
N GLY A 678 3.85 -18.20 -5.55
CA GLY A 678 5.13 -17.73 -5.06
C GLY A 678 5.71 -18.56 -3.92
N PRO A 679 6.44 -17.92 -2.98
CA PRO A 679 7.15 -18.63 -1.91
C PRO A 679 6.24 -19.46 -1.03
N MET A 680 4.99 -19.02 -0.79
CA MET A 680 4.04 -19.78 0.03
C MET A 680 3.63 -21.09 -0.63
N LEU A 681 3.40 -21.09 -1.94
CA LEU A 681 3.03 -22.29 -2.70
C LEU A 681 4.23 -23.25 -2.84
N ARG A 682 5.44 -22.71 -3.05
CA ARG A 682 6.68 -23.49 -3.13
C ARG A 682 7.06 -24.14 -1.80
N ALA A 683 6.72 -23.51 -0.67
CA ALA A 683 6.89 -24.10 0.66
C ALA A 683 6.00 -25.33 0.90
N ALA A 684 4.95 -25.53 0.08
CA ALA A 684 4.05 -26.68 0.12
C ALA A 684 4.35 -27.76 -0.94
N GLY A 685 5.53 -27.71 -1.57
CA GLY A 685 6.02 -28.78 -2.46
C GLY A 685 5.68 -28.58 -3.93
N VAL A 686 5.00 -27.49 -4.29
CA VAL A 686 4.56 -27.24 -5.67
C VAL A 686 5.62 -26.44 -6.42
N LYS A 687 6.22 -27.07 -7.43
CA LYS A 687 7.28 -26.47 -8.26
C LYS A 687 6.69 -25.53 -9.34
N TYR A 688 6.10 -24.42 -8.90
CA TYR A 688 5.49 -23.40 -9.76
C TYR A 688 6.17 -22.04 -9.59
N ASP A 689 6.68 -21.48 -10.69
CA ASP A 689 7.31 -20.16 -10.76
C ASP A 689 7.06 -19.57 -12.15
N VAL A 690 6.50 -18.36 -12.22
CA VAL A 690 6.15 -17.73 -13.52
C VAL A 690 7.38 -17.54 -14.39
N ARG A 691 8.58 -17.33 -13.82
CA ARG A 691 9.83 -17.15 -14.59
C ARG A 691 10.24 -18.40 -15.39
N LYS A 692 9.77 -19.59 -15.00
CA LYS A 692 10.02 -20.86 -15.71
C LYS A 692 8.79 -21.35 -16.49
N VAL A 693 7.59 -21.16 -15.97
CA VAL A 693 6.34 -21.65 -16.60
C VAL A 693 5.92 -20.77 -17.78
N GLU A 694 6.07 -19.45 -17.65
CA GLU A 694 5.78 -18.47 -18.69
C GLU A 694 6.91 -17.43 -18.72
N PRO A 695 8.11 -17.81 -19.22
CA PRO A 695 9.28 -16.95 -19.18
C PRO A 695 9.02 -15.61 -19.89
N TYR A 696 9.50 -14.53 -19.26
CA TYR A 696 9.45 -13.17 -19.76
C TYR A 696 10.85 -12.56 -19.71
N SER A 697 11.06 -11.44 -20.41
CA SER A 697 12.40 -10.82 -20.52
C SER A 697 13.42 -11.86 -21.02
N VAL A 698 14.56 -12.00 -20.35
CA VAL A 698 15.63 -12.96 -20.67
C VAL A 698 15.83 -14.04 -19.58
N TYR A 699 14.80 -14.31 -18.77
CA TYR A 699 14.88 -15.31 -17.69
C TYR A 699 15.13 -16.75 -18.20
N ASP A 700 14.81 -17.03 -19.46
CA ASP A 700 15.04 -18.30 -20.15
C ASP A 700 16.54 -18.58 -20.40
N ARG A 701 17.40 -17.55 -20.40
CA ARG A 701 18.84 -17.67 -20.63
C ARG A 701 19.64 -18.01 -19.36
N PHE A 702 19.04 -17.92 -18.18
CA PHE A 702 19.72 -18.15 -16.91
C PHE A 702 19.45 -19.55 -16.34
N ASP A 703 20.52 -20.15 -15.82
CA ASP A 703 20.45 -21.43 -15.12
C ASP A 703 20.20 -21.20 -13.62
N PHE A 704 19.00 -21.56 -13.16
CA PHE A 704 18.59 -21.48 -11.77
C PHE A 704 17.51 -22.52 -11.47
N GLU A 705 17.44 -22.92 -10.21
CA GLU A 705 16.48 -23.90 -9.72
C GLU A 705 15.31 -23.22 -9.02
N VAL A 706 14.14 -23.87 -9.07
CA VAL A 706 12.96 -23.45 -8.31
C VAL A 706 12.93 -24.30 -7.03
N PRO A 707 13.34 -23.76 -5.87
CA PRO A 707 13.35 -24.52 -4.62
C PRO A 707 11.93 -24.87 -4.18
N THR A 708 11.79 -26.01 -3.49
CA THR A 708 10.53 -26.44 -2.87
C THR A 708 10.81 -27.09 -1.52
N LEU A 709 9.88 -26.93 -0.58
CA LEU A 709 9.85 -27.60 0.73
C LEU A 709 8.50 -28.32 0.88
N GLN A 710 8.20 -28.97 1.99
CA GLN A 710 7.07 -29.93 2.06
C GLN A 710 6.03 -29.61 3.14
N ASN A 711 6.43 -28.95 4.23
CA ASN A 711 5.57 -28.81 5.40
C ASN A 711 4.59 -27.63 5.29
N SER A 712 4.88 -26.64 4.42
CA SER A 712 4.06 -25.43 4.25
C SER A 712 3.90 -24.57 5.50
N ASP A 713 4.64 -24.88 6.58
CA ASP A 713 4.62 -24.12 7.81
C ASP A 713 5.41 -22.81 7.67
N ILE A 714 5.40 -22.00 8.73
CA ILE A 714 6.09 -20.71 8.75
C ILE A 714 7.61 -20.89 8.58
N PHE A 715 8.19 -21.96 9.14
CA PHE A 715 9.62 -22.22 9.02
C PHE A 715 10.02 -22.50 7.57
N ASP A 716 9.27 -23.34 6.87
CA ASP A 716 9.50 -23.64 5.47
C ASP A 716 9.34 -22.37 4.60
N ARG A 717 8.39 -21.48 4.93
CA ARG A 717 8.26 -20.19 4.23
C ARG A 717 9.45 -19.27 4.47
N TYR A 718 9.98 -19.23 5.69
CA TYR A 718 11.22 -18.51 6.00
C TYR A 718 12.41 -19.08 5.22
N MET A 719 12.60 -20.40 5.25
CA MET A 719 13.69 -21.07 4.53
C MET A 719 13.54 -20.92 3.00
N MET A 720 12.32 -20.90 2.48
CA MET A 720 12.06 -20.66 1.05
C MET A 720 12.65 -19.33 0.60
N ARG A 721 12.57 -18.30 1.44
CA ARG A 721 13.11 -16.96 1.16
C ARG A 721 14.64 -16.95 1.17
N VAL A 722 15.25 -17.69 2.11
CA VAL A 722 16.70 -17.92 2.13
C VAL A 722 17.17 -18.62 0.84
N LEU A 723 16.47 -19.69 0.44
CA LEU A 723 16.79 -20.43 -0.78
C LEU A 723 16.59 -19.58 -2.04
N GLU A 724 15.53 -18.78 -2.10
CA GLU A 724 15.28 -17.86 -3.21
C GLU A 724 16.35 -16.76 -3.30
N ILE A 725 16.86 -16.22 -2.19
CA ILE A 725 17.99 -15.29 -2.22
C ILE A 725 19.20 -15.94 -2.87
N ARG A 726 19.54 -17.20 -2.53
CA ARG A 726 20.67 -17.92 -3.14
C ARG A 726 20.48 -18.09 -4.66
N GLN A 727 19.27 -18.40 -5.11
CA GLN A 727 18.98 -18.51 -6.55
C GLN A 727 19.00 -17.14 -7.24
N SER A 728 18.52 -16.08 -6.60
CA SER A 728 18.63 -14.71 -7.12
C SER A 728 20.08 -14.28 -7.28
N LEU A 729 20.95 -14.57 -6.30
CA LEU A 729 22.38 -14.28 -6.39
C LEU A 729 23.03 -15.03 -7.56
N ARG A 730 22.67 -16.31 -7.78
CA ARG A 730 23.12 -17.09 -8.95
C ARG A 730 22.66 -16.50 -10.28
N ILE A 731 21.44 -15.98 -10.36
CA ILE A 731 20.95 -15.27 -11.56
C ILE A 731 21.73 -13.97 -11.75
N LEU A 732 21.95 -13.21 -10.67
CA LEU A 732 22.67 -11.93 -10.72
C LEU A 732 24.12 -12.09 -11.18
N GLU A 733 24.82 -13.12 -10.71
CA GLU A 733 26.18 -13.44 -11.18
C GLU A 733 26.21 -13.68 -12.69
N GLN A 734 25.32 -14.54 -13.20
CA GLN A 734 25.21 -14.82 -14.64
C GLN A 734 24.82 -13.58 -15.45
N ALA A 735 23.84 -12.82 -14.98
CA ALA A 735 23.35 -11.62 -15.67
C ALA A 735 24.42 -10.53 -15.73
N LEU A 736 25.18 -10.34 -14.65
CA LEU A 736 26.31 -9.41 -14.63
C LEU A 736 27.41 -9.90 -15.56
N ASP A 737 27.75 -11.19 -15.59
CA ASP A 737 28.79 -11.74 -16.49
C ASP A 737 28.43 -11.64 -17.97
N GLN A 738 27.15 -11.77 -18.31
CA GLN A 738 26.66 -11.81 -19.70
C GLN A 738 26.19 -10.45 -20.25
N ILE A 739 26.14 -9.39 -19.43
CA ILE A 739 25.67 -8.07 -19.89
C ILE A 739 26.67 -7.44 -20.88
N GLU A 740 26.19 -7.12 -22.08
CA GLU A 740 26.98 -6.45 -23.11
C GLU A 740 26.53 -4.99 -23.32
N ALA A 741 27.38 -4.18 -23.97
CA ALA A 741 27.02 -2.83 -24.39
C ALA A 741 25.98 -2.87 -25.53
N GLY A 742 25.05 -1.91 -25.55
CA GLY A 742 23.94 -1.92 -26.48
C GLY A 742 22.95 -0.77 -26.25
N SER A 743 21.86 -0.75 -27.01
CA SER A 743 20.78 0.23 -26.79
C SER A 743 20.01 -0.12 -25.51
N ILE A 744 19.56 0.90 -24.77
CA ILE A 744 18.74 0.75 -23.56
C ILE A 744 17.24 1.02 -23.78
N MET A 745 16.86 1.41 -24.99
CA MET A 745 15.49 1.75 -25.35
C MET A 745 15.16 1.23 -26.74
N GLY A 746 14.06 0.48 -26.84
CA GLY A 746 13.45 -0.02 -28.06
C GLY A 746 12.28 0.85 -28.50
N GLY A 747 12.14 1.03 -29.82
CA GLY A 747 11.10 1.87 -30.40
C GLY A 747 11.35 3.38 -30.22
N LYS A 748 10.36 4.21 -30.59
CA LYS A 748 10.43 5.66 -30.41
C LYS A 748 9.96 6.01 -29.00
N GLY A 749 10.87 6.45 -28.14
CA GLY A 749 10.53 6.98 -26.82
C GLY A 749 9.50 8.11 -26.95
N ALA A 750 8.25 7.84 -26.59
CA ALA A 750 7.14 8.77 -26.75
C ALA A 750 6.52 9.07 -25.39
N TYR A 751 6.51 10.35 -25.01
CA TYR A 751 5.78 10.84 -23.83
C TYR A 751 4.28 10.57 -23.90
N SER A 752 3.73 10.42 -25.11
CA SER A 752 2.33 10.08 -25.37
C SER A 752 2.25 8.80 -26.20
N LEU A 753 2.46 7.65 -25.56
CA LEU A 753 2.23 6.34 -26.18
C LEU A 753 0.73 6.14 -26.44
N ARG A 754 0.38 5.71 -27.66
CA ARG A 754 -0.96 5.23 -27.99
C ARG A 754 -0.91 3.72 -28.11
N VAL A 755 -1.57 3.05 -27.17
CA VAL A 755 -1.69 1.60 -27.18
C VAL A 755 -2.85 1.21 -28.11
N PRO A 756 -2.68 0.27 -29.05
CA PRO A 756 -3.76 -0.22 -29.91
C PRO A 756 -5.01 -0.63 -29.11
N ALA A 757 -6.18 -0.59 -29.75
CA ALA A 757 -7.41 -1.02 -29.10
C ALA A 757 -7.40 -2.55 -28.88
N GLY A 758 -7.84 -2.98 -27.70
CA GLY A 758 -7.81 -4.38 -27.29
C GLY A 758 -7.65 -4.52 -25.78
N GLU A 759 -7.55 -5.76 -25.32
CA GLU A 759 -7.33 -6.10 -23.92
C GLU A 759 -6.19 -7.11 -23.77
N ALA A 760 -5.53 -7.08 -22.61
CA ALA A 760 -4.52 -8.06 -22.26
C ALA A 760 -4.39 -8.20 -20.74
N TYR A 761 -4.01 -9.40 -20.31
CA TYR A 761 -3.44 -9.68 -19.00
C TYR A 761 -1.98 -10.09 -19.17
N SER A 762 -1.12 -9.55 -18.31
CA SER A 762 0.29 -9.90 -18.21
C SER A 762 0.65 -10.08 -16.75
N ARG A 763 1.54 -11.01 -16.45
CA ARG A 763 1.95 -11.37 -15.10
C ARG A 763 3.44 -11.63 -15.02
N ILE A 764 4.01 -11.40 -13.84
CA ILE A 764 5.39 -11.74 -13.50
C ILE A 764 5.49 -12.38 -12.12
N GLU A 765 6.63 -12.99 -11.83
CA GLU A 765 6.94 -13.50 -10.49
C GLU A 765 7.53 -12.38 -9.63
N SER A 766 6.71 -11.70 -8.83
CA SER A 766 7.24 -10.81 -7.80
C SER A 766 7.84 -11.60 -6.64
N PRO A 767 8.62 -10.97 -5.74
CA PRO A 767 9.13 -11.63 -4.52
C PRO A 767 8.02 -12.16 -3.59
N LYS A 768 6.77 -11.72 -3.77
CA LYS A 768 5.60 -12.12 -2.96
C LYS A 768 4.68 -13.12 -3.67
N GLY A 769 4.96 -13.44 -4.95
CA GLY A 769 4.14 -14.29 -5.82
C GLY A 769 3.72 -13.57 -7.10
N GLU A 770 2.69 -14.08 -7.77
CA GLU A 770 2.26 -13.58 -9.09
C GLU A 770 1.74 -12.13 -9.00
N LEU A 771 2.44 -11.19 -9.63
CA LEU A 771 1.95 -9.82 -9.83
C LEU A 771 1.41 -9.67 -11.25
N GLY A 772 0.15 -9.30 -11.38
CA GLY A 772 -0.53 -9.19 -12.68
C GLY A 772 -1.10 -7.80 -12.95
N PHE A 773 -1.12 -7.41 -14.21
CA PHE A 773 -1.85 -6.23 -14.69
C PHE A 773 -2.81 -6.63 -15.81
N TYR A 774 -4.06 -6.21 -15.69
CA TYR A 774 -5.06 -6.31 -16.76
C TYR A 774 -5.42 -4.91 -17.24
N ALA A 775 -5.37 -4.67 -18.54
CA ALA A 775 -5.80 -3.41 -19.12
C ALA A 775 -6.65 -3.58 -20.37
N VAL A 776 -7.54 -2.61 -20.56
CA VAL A 776 -8.34 -2.45 -21.78
C VAL A 776 -7.98 -1.11 -22.40
N SER A 777 -7.75 -1.10 -23.71
CA SER A 777 -7.45 0.08 -24.50
C SER A 777 -8.51 0.30 -25.58
N ASN A 778 -8.86 1.55 -25.82
CA ASN A 778 -9.67 1.98 -26.98
C ASN A 778 -8.84 2.73 -28.03
N GLY A 779 -7.51 2.63 -28.00
CA GLY A 779 -6.63 3.40 -28.88
C GLY A 779 -6.35 4.83 -28.38
N SER A 780 -6.88 5.22 -27.22
CA SER A 780 -6.62 6.55 -26.64
C SER A 780 -5.30 6.59 -25.86
N GLY A 781 -4.90 7.80 -25.44
CA GLY A 781 -3.68 8.00 -24.65
C GLY A 781 -3.77 7.48 -23.21
N ASN A 782 -4.96 7.09 -22.75
CA ASN A 782 -5.22 6.59 -21.41
C ASN A 782 -5.81 5.16 -21.50
N PRO A 783 -5.58 4.28 -20.51
CA PRO A 783 -6.27 3.01 -20.44
C PRO A 783 -7.76 3.22 -20.19
N TRP A 784 -8.60 2.46 -20.89
CA TRP A 784 -10.04 2.38 -20.58
C TRP A 784 -10.27 1.69 -19.24
N ARG A 785 -9.52 0.61 -19.00
CA ARG A 785 -9.50 -0.13 -17.73
C ARG A 785 -8.05 -0.36 -17.33
N TYR A 786 -7.76 -0.22 -16.04
CA TYR A 786 -6.45 -0.46 -15.44
C TYR A 786 -6.60 -1.22 -14.12
N ARG A 787 -6.35 -2.53 -14.14
CA ARG A 787 -6.50 -3.45 -13.01
C ARG A 787 -5.14 -3.98 -12.57
N VAL A 788 -4.90 -3.99 -11.26
CA VAL A 788 -3.73 -4.63 -10.65
C VAL A 788 -4.17 -5.84 -9.84
N ARG A 789 -3.60 -7.01 -10.15
CA ARG A 789 -3.69 -8.23 -9.33
C ARG A 789 -2.45 -8.30 -8.47
N SER A 790 -2.55 -7.85 -7.22
CA SER A 790 -1.43 -7.91 -6.28
C SER A 790 -1.33 -9.29 -5.60
N PRO A 791 -0.14 -9.90 -5.47
CA PRO A 791 0.09 -11.02 -4.58
C PRO A 791 -0.35 -10.75 -3.13
N SER A 792 -0.04 -9.60 -2.53
CA SER A 792 -0.39 -9.34 -1.12
C SER A 792 -1.89 -9.44 -0.85
N PHE A 793 -2.74 -8.91 -1.75
CA PHE A 793 -4.20 -9.01 -1.64
C PHE A 793 -4.71 -10.45 -1.75
N VAL A 794 -4.22 -11.21 -2.74
CA VAL A 794 -4.71 -12.58 -2.97
C VAL A 794 -4.22 -13.52 -1.87
N ASN A 795 -2.98 -13.36 -1.42
CA ASN A 795 -2.39 -14.17 -0.37
C ASN A 795 -3.14 -14.05 0.97
N LEU A 796 -3.77 -12.90 1.24
CA LEU A 796 -4.60 -12.70 2.44
C LEU A 796 -5.87 -13.54 2.47
N THR A 797 -6.32 -14.10 1.33
CA THR A 797 -7.45 -15.04 1.29
C THR A 797 -7.22 -16.24 2.20
N ALA A 798 -5.96 -16.67 2.35
CA ALA A 798 -5.59 -17.83 3.16
C ALA A 798 -5.36 -17.51 4.65
N LEU A 799 -5.34 -16.23 5.06
CA LEU A 799 -5.01 -15.81 6.44
C LEU A 799 -5.94 -16.42 7.49
N SER A 800 -7.25 -16.37 7.24
CA SER A 800 -8.25 -16.93 8.16
C SER A 800 -8.00 -18.43 8.36
N GLU A 801 -7.85 -19.14 7.25
CA GLU A 801 -7.69 -20.58 7.23
C GLU A 801 -6.42 -21.06 7.92
N MET A 802 -5.32 -20.30 7.81
CA MET A 802 -4.06 -20.56 8.52
C MET A 802 -4.17 -20.30 10.03
N SER A 803 -5.04 -19.38 10.45
CA SER A 803 -5.11 -18.89 11.84
C SER A 803 -6.13 -19.62 12.70
N VAL A 804 -7.16 -20.23 12.11
CA VAL A 804 -8.16 -21.00 12.85
C VAL A 804 -7.49 -22.20 13.54
N GLY A 805 -7.79 -22.38 14.83
CA GLY A 805 -7.20 -23.39 15.70
C GLY A 805 -5.86 -22.98 16.34
N GLN A 806 -5.28 -21.85 15.93
CA GLN A 806 -4.02 -21.32 16.47
C GLN A 806 -4.27 -20.33 17.62
N LYS A 807 -3.19 -19.87 18.25
CA LYS A 807 -3.26 -18.82 19.29
C LYS A 807 -3.15 -17.43 18.67
N VAL A 808 -3.57 -16.41 19.42
CA VAL A 808 -3.47 -14.99 19.01
C VAL A 808 -2.03 -14.60 18.63
N ALA A 809 -1.03 -15.09 19.39
CA ALA A 809 0.37 -14.82 19.12
C ALA A 809 0.86 -15.44 17.80
N ASP A 810 0.22 -16.52 17.34
CA ASP A 810 0.59 -17.20 16.10
C ASP A 810 -0.04 -16.53 14.88
N ALA A 811 -1.23 -15.96 15.00
CA ALA A 811 -1.85 -15.16 13.94
C ALA A 811 -0.97 -13.98 13.50
N VAL A 812 -0.23 -13.37 14.43
CA VAL A 812 0.74 -12.31 14.14
C VAL A 812 1.87 -12.83 13.25
N ILE A 813 2.43 -13.99 13.58
CA ILE A 813 3.57 -14.57 12.85
C ILE A 813 3.11 -15.13 11.50
N ILE A 814 1.90 -15.69 11.45
CA ILE A 814 1.25 -16.12 10.20
C ILE A 814 1.13 -14.92 9.25
N LEU A 815 0.63 -13.78 9.75
CA LEU A 815 0.53 -12.55 8.95
C LEU A 815 1.90 -12.10 8.44
N GLY A 816 2.93 -12.12 9.31
CA GLY A 816 4.31 -11.80 8.94
C GLY A 816 4.85 -12.73 7.84
N ALA A 817 4.60 -14.04 7.94
CA ALA A 817 5.05 -15.05 6.99
C ALA A 817 4.34 -15.00 5.62
N ILE A 818 3.12 -14.44 5.56
CA ILE A 818 2.42 -14.15 4.30
C ILE A 818 3.11 -13.02 3.53
N ASP A 819 3.85 -12.15 4.23
CA ASP A 819 4.66 -11.06 3.66
C ASP A 819 3.81 -10.01 2.91
N ILE A 820 2.88 -9.39 3.62
CA ILE A 820 1.96 -8.40 3.04
C ILE A 820 2.55 -6.99 3.01
N VAL A 821 2.21 -6.22 1.97
CA VAL A 821 2.40 -4.77 1.95
C VAL A 821 1.07 -4.10 1.63
N LEU A 822 0.55 -3.33 2.60
CA LEU A 822 -0.80 -2.76 2.52
C LEU A 822 -0.99 -1.76 1.38
N GLY A 823 0.11 -1.16 0.92
CA GLY A 823 0.11 -0.33 -0.28
C GLY A 823 -0.43 -1.06 -1.50
N GLU A 824 -0.12 -2.35 -1.59
CA GLU A 824 -0.43 -3.26 -2.69
C GLU A 824 -1.80 -3.95 -2.49
N VAL A 825 -2.17 -4.19 -1.23
CA VAL A 825 -3.45 -4.81 -0.84
C VAL A 825 -4.62 -3.89 -1.20
N ASP A 826 -4.55 -2.63 -0.79
CA ASP A 826 -5.71 -1.72 -0.86
C ASP A 826 -5.78 -0.86 -2.13
N ARG A 827 -4.65 -0.63 -2.81
CA ARG A 827 -4.52 0.12 -4.08
C ARG A 827 -5.18 1.49 -4.11
#